data_AF-V4XS97-F1
#
_entry.id   AF-V4XS97-F1
#
_cell.length_a   1.000
_cell.length_b   1.000
_cell.length_c   1.000
_cell.angle_alpha   90.00
_cell.angle_beta   90.00
_cell.angle_gamma   90.00
#
_symmetry.space_group_name_H-M   'P 1'
#
loop_
_entity.id
_entity.type
_entity.pdbx_description
1 polymer ?
#
loop_
_entity_poly.entity_id
_entity_poly.type
_entity_poly.pdbx_seq_one_letter_code
_entity_poly.pdbx_strand_id
1 'polypeptide(L)'
;NARIESADGTNPNDQLDQPAAVVAFLAELRRTTDVPAALRDRIDETIADAVAFLHETTLPDGLPRRCQNCWENALGRFTHTGGIYLQAFAAVARAPVDDAIRTRAAHAADEAVSGLQDRWIPELERFPQRSSDGGDERPDANTFVLADALAEYDALADERPEARSDHDEEPLPAVPRSVDLDAFVSQVATHVRSSIDALSRETADVEGLIRFVGDDWRSVEQSGAKVWSIATLWGATAAATVGGVLESRDEDASRLFSEARRLYGLCESDGPFANESGLLAEQVFDNGDLDSATPIAWAHALRVDATATLAQHGALPVPHDRPSSPAAPRWTTGRKFGVGTPADHDADDPVPVWFTLTEGALTEARFPRIDVMNLRTFDFLIADPETGHTVRTFDETSHVTTAETITRATEPSAADALAYRQTIRENGDGHGHSWTLTVEYAVDTEGNAILADVEFEGARAYDVYALADTTLANVGTDDYGSRVGDDRYHLLARSERRDRIGGKLVDDDGEPFAVAAALTSTDGFAWASALAADDDALESLFGAGERGAAQQEASGNVVLAGLVGSGTAVSDTVALGFAERADTAAALGEAEGALSRGFATVEAAYVDTWREWLADREFPDSVVGDADLETQYRFALMTLAAVEDKRHDGAGIASPSVPWGETEYAAEERGYGYNFVWSRDLYQVFTALIEVGEVERGADALAYLYNTQQDDSGFLPQNTYIDGRTRWGGEQMDNIAFPAVMAWQLYEHGVTLADADYDYEQVRRSAGYVAANGPQTAQERWEEEAGYSPSSIAAEIAGLCCAAALALAEADRLDASAGDPAIDIPDPASLRADALAWLALADDWADRVEEWCATDVGTDRHAETPYYLRITADGDPDSGRPRTIANDGPTYDEREIIDGGFLELVRLGVKPADDPVIRNSVSVVDDSIRVDTPHGPAWYRYVGDAYGELGYGDPGGPWAGTGNGKGRLWPIFTGERGEYELRARAGGPDDFGGTDEAALEPASLLDTMAGFGNDGRMLPEQVWDREHATDYGWEFGEGTGGATPLAWSMAGFIRLAHGVDAGEPVETPTVVRDRYVDGDRPTGPELTATTTLVGDDLVVTGETDGERVAVYTADGSALATPTDGAYEIRLTGAADARAVVVAAATDEAFEAAGTTVERVRL
;
A
#
# COMPACT_ATOMS: atom_id res chain seq x y z
N ASN A 1 -14.49 50.27 -27.01
CA ASN A 1 -14.46 49.82 -25.59
C ASN A 1 -13.82 50.84 -24.67
N ALA A 2 -12.71 51.50 -25.04
CA ALA A 2 -12.08 52.49 -24.17
C ALA A 2 -12.96 53.70 -23.76
N ARG A 3 -13.93 54.12 -24.58
CA ARG A 3 -14.84 55.23 -24.26
C ARG A 3 -16.17 54.69 -23.74
N ILE A 4 -16.41 54.78 -22.43
CA ILE A 4 -17.67 54.38 -21.79
C ILE A 4 -18.71 55.48 -22.01
N GLU A 5 -19.94 55.13 -22.41
CA GLU A 5 -21.06 56.08 -22.51
C GLU A 5 -21.36 56.68 -21.14
N SER A 6 -21.13 57.98 -20.96
CA SER A 6 -21.54 58.70 -19.74
C SER A 6 -22.95 59.24 -19.90
N ALA A 7 -23.79 59.09 -18.86
CA ALA A 7 -25.19 59.53 -18.87
C ALA A 7 -25.36 61.04 -19.16
N ASP A 8 -24.32 61.84 -18.91
CA ASP A 8 -24.38 63.31 -18.94
C ASP A 8 -23.44 63.94 -19.98
N GLY A 9 -22.71 63.14 -20.78
CA GLY A 9 -21.89 63.58 -21.91
C GLY A 9 -20.77 64.60 -21.61
N THR A 10 -20.46 64.86 -20.34
CA THR A 10 -19.60 65.99 -19.93
C THR A 10 -18.23 65.60 -19.34
N ASN A 11 -17.96 64.31 -19.11
CA ASN A 11 -16.62 63.77 -18.89
C ASN A 11 -16.54 62.31 -19.37
N PRO A 12 -15.51 61.92 -20.14
CA PRO A 12 -15.32 60.53 -20.54
C PRO A 12 -14.74 59.71 -19.38
N ASN A 13 -15.42 58.62 -19.00
CA ASN A 13 -14.90 57.58 -18.09
C ASN A 13 -14.10 56.59 -18.94
N ASP A 14 -12.95 57.01 -19.44
CA ASP A 14 -12.19 56.15 -20.35
C ASP A 14 -11.41 55.07 -19.58
N GLN A 15 -11.43 53.83 -20.08
CA GLN A 15 -10.54 52.74 -19.68
C GLN A 15 -9.36 52.72 -20.67
N LEU A 16 -8.35 53.54 -20.37
CA LEU A 16 -7.23 53.80 -21.29
C LEU A 16 -6.17 52.69 -21.28
N ASP A 17 -6.10 51.92 -20.19
CA ASP A 17 -5.27 50.72 -20.04
C ASP A 17 -5.65 49.63 -21.06
N GLN A 18 -6.95 49.36 -21.27
CA GLN A 18 -7.41 48.33 -22.20
C GLN A 18 -6.87 48.45 -23.65
N PRO A 19 -7.02 49.59 -24.36
CA PRO A 19 -6.49 49.70 -25.72
C PRO A 19 -4.96 49.61 -25.74
N ALA A 20 -4.27 50.08 -24.71
CA ALA A 20 -2.81 49.96 -24.64
C ALA A 20 -2.36 48.51 -24.42
N ALA A 21 -3.03 47.73 -23.56
CA ALA A 21 -2.76 46.30 -23.39
C ALA A 21 -2.99 45.51 -24.69
N VAL A 22 -4.06 45.83 -25.44
CA VAL A 22 -4.30 45.22 -26.77
C VAL A 22 -3.19 45.56 -27.76
N VAL A 23 -2.67 46.79 -27.74
CA VAL A 23 -1.56 47.20 -28.60
C VAL A 23 -0.27 46.46 -28.25
N ALA A 24 0.04 46.33 -26.95
CA ALA A 24 1.19 45.57 -26.49
C ALA A 24 1.13 44.13 -27.01
N PHE A 25 -0.02 43.45 -26.82
CA PHE A 25 -0.25 42.10 -27.32
C PHE A 25 -0.11 41.99 -28.84
N LEU A 26 -0.74 42.90 -29.60
CA LEU A 26 -0.67 42.86 -31.06
C LEU A 26 0.75 43.10 -31.58
N ALA A 27 1.50 43.99 -30.95
CA ALA A 27 2.88 44.28 -31.30
C ALA A 27 3.79 43.08 -31.02
N GLU A 28 3.62 42.45 -29.86
CA GLU A 28 4.32 41.21 -29.51
C GLU A 28 3.96 40.06 -30.45
N LEU A 29 2.66 39.82 -30.71
CA LEU A 29 2.19 38.81 -31.65
C LEU A 29 2.83 38.99 -33.03
N ARG A 30 2.99 40.24 -33.48
CA ARG A 30 3.67 40.55 -34.75
C ARG A 30 5.16 40.25 -34.71
N ARG A 31 5.81 40.35 -33.55
CA ARG A 31 7.23 40.07 -33.32
C ARG A 31 7.51 38.56 -33.19
N THR A 32 6.63 37.80 -32.54
CA THR A 32 6.90 36.42 -32.13
C THR A 32 6.21 35.35 -33.00
N THR A 33 5.20 35.72 -33.79
CA THR A 33 4.37 34.75 -34.55
C THR A 33 4.30 35.10 -36.04
N ASP A 34 4.39 34.09 -36.92
CA ASP A 34 4.14 34.28 -38.36
C ASP A 34 2.63 34.40 -38.65
N VAL A 35 2.15 35.64 -38.70
CA VAL A 35 0.75 35.95 -38.96
C VAL A 35 0.44 35.94 -40.46
N PRO A 36 -0.68 35.32 -40.91
CA PRO A 36 -1.13 35.36 -42.30
C PRO A 36 -1.26 36.78 -42.85
N ALA A 37 -0.86 37.00 -44.10
CA ALA A 37 -0.78 38.34 -44.71
C ALA A 37 -2.05 39.19 -44.56
N ALA A 38 -3.24 38.60 -44.73
CA ALA A 38 -4.51 39.33 -44.59
C ALA A 38 -4.81 39.80 -43.15
N LEU A 39 -4.28 39.10 -42.14
CA LEU A 39 -4.36 39.51 -40.74
C LEU A 39 -3.23 40.47 -40.40
N ARG A 40 -2.04 40.26 -40.96
CA ARG A 40 -0.87 41.13 -40.80
C ARG A 40 -1.18 42.59 -41.11
N ASP A 41 -1.72 42.86 -42.31
CA ASP A 41 -2.04 44.23 -42.72
C ASP A 41 -3.06 44.89 -41.79
N ARG A 42 -4.06 44.12 -41.32
CA ARG A 42 -5.07 44.61 -40.39
C ARG A 42 -4.49 44.89 -39.00
N ILE A 43 -3.57 44.05 -38.54
CA ILE A 43 -2.89 44.25 -37.26
C ILE A 43 -2.00 45.49 -37.33
N ASP A 44 -1.22 45.64 -38.40
CA ASP A 44 -0.33 46.79 -38.58
C ASP A 44 -1.13 48.11 -38.67
N GLU A 45 -2.26 48.13 -39.38
CA GLU A 45 -3.21 49.26 -39.40
C GLU A 45 -3.80 49.54 -38.01
N THR A 46 -4.20 48.48 -37.29
CA THR A 46 -4.75 48.60 -35.93
C THR A 46 -3.71 49.15 -34.95
N ILE A 47 -2.45 48.70 -35.04
CA ILE A 47 -1.34 49.23 -34.23
C ILE A 47 -1.14 50.71 -34.54
N ALA A 48 -1.13 51.11 -35.81
CA ALA A 48 -0.95 52.51 -36.21
C ALA A 48 -2.05 53.43 -35.65
N ASP A 49 -3.31 53.03 -35.79
CA ASP A 49 -4.48 53.76 -35.28
C ASP A 49 -4.45 53.85 -33.75
N ALA A 50 -4.10 52.76 -33.09
CA ALA A 50 -4.07 52.70 -31.65
C ALA A 50 -2.90 53.52 -31.08
N VAL A 51 -1.71 53.48 -31.68
CA VAL A 51 -0.58 54.37 -31.31
C VAL A 51 -0.98 55.84 -31.43
N ALA A 52 -1.69 56.22 -32.51
CA ALA A 52 -2.20 57.59 -32.66
C ALA A 52 -3.19 57.96 -31.53
N PHE A 53 -4.06 57.03 -31.13
CA PHE A 53 -4.98 57.22 -30.01
C PHE A 53 -4.26 57.31 -28.65
N LEU A 54 -3.25 56.47 -28.40
CA LEU A 54 -2.45 56.53 -27.18
C LEU A 54 -1.77 57.90 -27.08
N HIS A 55 -1.18 58.40 -28.17
CA HIS A 55 -0.64 59.76 -28.21
C HIS A 55 -1.67 60.86 -27.98
N GLU A 56 -2.87 60.76 -28.56
CA GLU A 56 -3.97 61.73 -28.34
C GLU A 56 -4.33 61.83 -26.85
N THR A 57 -4.17 60.73 -26.11
CA THR A 57 -4.57 60.62 -24.71
C THR A 57 -3.42 60.77 -23.72
N THR A 58 -2.18 60.90 -24.20
CA THR A 58 -0.98 61.20 -23.39
C THR A 58 -0.82 62.72 -23.18
N LEU A 59 -0.44 63.11 -21.97
CA LEU A 59 -0.15 64.51 -21.62
C LEU A 59 1.36 64.82 -21.77
N PRO A 60 1.78 66.10 -21.70
CA PRO A 60 3.18 66.49 -21.93
C PRO A 60 4.22 65.91 -20.94
N ASP A 61 3.77 65.29 -19.84
CA ASP A 61 4.62 64.58 -18.88
C ASP A 61 4.78 63.09 -19.23
N GLY A 62 4.47 62.70 -20.48
CA GLY A 62 4.62 61.32 -20.97
C GLY A 62 3.57 60.33 -20.48
N LEU A 63 2.61 60.77 -19.66
CA LEU A 63 1.66 59.87 -19.00
C LEU A 63 0.20 60.15 -19.40
N PRO A 64 -0.67 59.14 -19.39
CA PRO A 64 -2.04 59.28 -19.82
C PRO A 64 -2.82 60.32 -19.01
N ARG A 65 -3.82 60.91 -19.67
CA ARG A 65 -4.81 61.78 -19.04
C ARG A 65 -5.68 61.01 -18.04
N ARG A 66 -6.55 61.74 -17.34
CA ARG A 66 -7.46 61.18 -16.35
C ARG A 66 -8.36 60.10 -16.97
N CYS A 67 -8.41 58.93 -16.34
CA CYS A 67 -9.11 57.72 -16.76
C CYS A 67 -9.66 56.95 -15.53
N GLN A 68 -10.38 55.86 -15.77
CA GLN A 68 -10.77 54.87 -14.77
C GLN A 68 -9.62 53.88 -14.51
N ASN A 69 -9.50 53.34 -13.29
CA ASN A 69 -8.55 52.27 -13.00
C ASN A 69 -9.07 50.87 -13.40
N CYS A 70 -8.17 49.90 -13.43
CA CYS A 70 -8.47 48.49 -13.72
C CYS A 70 -9.49 47.86 -12.75
N TRP A 71 -9.59 48.34 -11.50
CA TRP A 71 -10.59 47.89 -10.53
C TRP A 71 -11.97 48.55 -10.69
N GLU A 72 -12.09 49.47 -11.66
CA GLU A 72 -13.30 50.22 -12.00
C GLU A 72 -13.91 51.07 -10.88
N ASN A 73 -13.21 51.23 -9.76
CA ASN A 73 -13.73 51.88 -8.56
C ASN A 73 -13.30 53.35 -8.40
N ALA A 74 -12.40 53.85 -9.25
CA ALA A 74 -11.86 55.20 -9.10
C ALA A 74 -11.45 55.86 -10.44
N LEU A 75 -11.47 57.21 -10.45
CA LEU A 75 -10.99 58.04 -11.56
C LEU A 75 -9.73 58.81 -11.15
N GLY A 76 -8.72 58.86 -12.02
CA GLY A 76 -7.43 59.46 -11.70
C GLY A 76 -6.42 59.34 -12.83
N ARG A 77 -5.18 59.72 -12.55
CA ARG A 77 -4.03 59.45 -13.42
C ARG A 77 -3.18 58.37 -12.75
N PHE A 78 -3.51 57.12 -13.01
CA PHE A 78 -2.95 55.98 -12.29
C PHE A 78 -1.56 55.59 -12.80
N THR A 79 -0.76 55.01 -11.92
CA THR A 79 0.56 54.47 -12.28
C THR A 79 0.42 53.24 -13.17
N HIS A 80 -0.54 52.34 -12.92
CA HIS A 80 -0.75 51.16 -13.78
C HIS A 80 -1.04 51.53 -15.23
N THR A 81 -1.86 52.56 -15.48
CA THR A 81 -2.15 53.03 -16.84
C THR A 81 -0.89 53.58 -17.51
N GLY A 82 -0.04 54.27 -16.75
CA GLY A 82 1.28 54.72 -17.24
C GLY A 82 2.20 53.56 -17.61
N GLY A 83 2.25 52.52 -16.76
CA GLY A 83 3.02 51.29 -17.02
C GLY A 83 2.56 50.55 -18.27
N ILE A 84 1.25 50.34 -18.44
CA ILE A 84 0.70 49.70 -19.65
C ILE A 84 0.97 50.55 -20.91
N TYR A 85 0.93 51.89 -20.82
CA TYR A 85 1.31 52.76 -21.95
C TYR A 85 2.79 52.59 -22.31
N LEU A 86 3.68 52.54 -21.31
CA LEU A 86 5.10 52.27 -21.51
C LEU A 86 5.30 50.92 -22.20
N GLN A 87 4.69 49.85 -21.69
CA GLN A 87 4.77 48.51 -22.29
C GLN A 87 4.29 48.52 -23.75
N ALA A 88 3.14 49.14 -24.02
CA ALA A 88 2.58 49.21 -25.37
C ALA A 88 3.49 49.96 -26.35
N PHE A 89 4.02 51.12 -25.95
CA PHE A 89 4.94 51.88 -26.79
C PHE A 89 6.27 51.13 -26.99
N ALA A 90 6.78 50.48 -25.95
CA ALA A 90 8.01 49.69 -26.04
C ALA A 90 7.84 48.49 -26.99
N ALA A 91 6.76 47.73 -26.84
CA ALA A 91 6.43 46.60 -27.72
C ALA A 91 6.28 47.01 -29.18
N VAL A 92 5.59 48.14 -29.45
CA VAL A 92 5.45 48.66 -30.82
C VAL A 92 6.78 49.07 -31.43
N ALA A 93 7.69 49.68 -30.64
CA ALA A 93 9.01 50.05 -31.13
C ALA A 93 9.84 48.83 -31.58
N ARG A 94 9.66 47.70 -30.90
CA ARG A 94 10.32 46.42 -31.21
C ARG A 94 9.60 45.61 -32.30
N ALA A 95 8.34 45.89 -32.58
CA ALA A 95 7.55 45.17 -33.57
C ALA A 95 7.99 45.48 -35.02
N PRO A 96 7.83 44.53 -35.95
CA PRO A 96 8.16 44.72 -37.36
C PRO A 96 7.06 45.51 -38.11
N VAL A 97 6.84 46.76 -37.69
CA VAL A 97 5.92 47.74 -38.28
C VAL A 97 6.68 48.91 -38.93
N ASP A 98 5.98 49.85 -39.56
CA ASP A 98 6.59 51.01 -40.23
C ASP A 98 7.57 51.78 -39.32
N ASP A 99 8.77 52.09 -39.82
CA ASP A 99 9.85 52.68 -39.02
C ASP A 99 9.49 54.04 -38.41
N ALA A 100 8.58 54.80 -39.03
CA ALA A 100 8.12 56.07 -38.47
C ALA A 100 7.19 55.84 -37.26
N ILE A 101 6.44 54.73 -37.25
CA ILE A 101 5.64 54.30 -36.09
C ILE A 101 6.57 53.82 -34.99
N ARG A 102 7.56 52.97 -35.32
CA ARG A 102 8.54 52.45 -34.36
C ARG A 102 9.30 53.57 -33.66
N THR A 103 9.83 54.53 -34.42
CA THR A 103 10.54 55.71 -33.88
C THR A 103 9.64 56.55 -32.98
N ARG A 104 8.38 56.76 -33.38
CA ARG A 104 7.44 57.56 -32.58
C ARG A 104 7.09 56.86 -31.26
N ALA A 105 6.87 55.55 -31.32
CA ALA A 105 6.61 54.73 -30.14
C ALA A 105 7.84 54.68 -29.21
N ALA A 106 9.05 54.56 -29.75
CA ALA A 106 10.29 54.62 -28.97
C ALA A 106 10.41 55.91 -28.15
N HIS A 107 10.17 57.07 -28.77
CA HIS A 107 10.16 58.36 -28.05
C HIS A 107 9.06 58.44 -26.99
N ALA A 108 7.87 57.91 -27.29
CA ALA A 108 6.76 57.88 -26.33
C ALA A 108 7.07 56.99 -25.12
N ALA A 109 7.75 55.86 -25.34
CA ALA A 109 8.24 54.99 -24.27
C ALA A 109 9.27 55.72 -23.40
N ASP A 110 10.24 56.43 -24.00
CA ASP A 110 11.24 57.21 -23.25
C ASP A 110 10.58 58.31 -22.38
N GLU A 111 9.58 59.02 -22.94
CA GLU A 111 8.79 60.02 -22.20
C GLU A 111 7.98 59.39 -21.05
N ALA A 112 7.40 58.21 -21.27
CA ALA A 112 6.65 57.48 -20.26
C ALA A 112 7.54 56.99 -19.11
N VAL A 113 8.76 56.48 -19.39
CA VAL A 113 9.73 56.12 -18.35
C VAL A 113 10.10 57.36 -17.53
N SER A 114 10.49 58.46 -18.19
CA SER A 114 10.82 59.70 -17.48
C SER A 114 9.65 60.18 -16.60
N GLY A 115 8.41 60.12 -17.12
CA GLY A 115 7.21 60.50 -16.38
C GLY A 115 6.91 59.58 -15.19
N LEU A 116 7.20 58.28 -15.30
CA LEU A 116 7.06 57.33 -14.19
C LEU A 116 8.15 57.54 -13.14
N GLN A 117 9.41 57.75 -13.55
CA GLN A 117 10.53 58.04 -12.65
C GLN A 117 10.27 59.30 -11.80
N ASP A 118 9.66 60.34 -12.39
CA ASP A 118 9.24 61.55 -11.66
C ASP A 118 8.15 61.28 -10.59
N ARG A 119 7.50 60.11 -10.62
CA ARG A 119 6.50 59.70 -9.62
C ARG A 119 7.05 58.78 -8.53
N TRP A 120 8.31 58.36 -8.60
CA TRP A 120 8.93 57.57 -7.54
C TRP A 120 8.92 58.34 -6.21
N ILE A 121 8.54 57.69 -5.11
CA ILE A 121 8.56 58.28 -3.76
C ILE A 121 9.67 57.59 -2.95
N PRO A 122 10.87 58.19 -2.82
CA PRO A 122 11.99 57.57 -2.12
C PRO A 122 11.70 57.21 -0.67
N GLU A 123 10.88 57.99 0.04
CA GLU A 123 10.55 57.75 1.44
C GLU A 123 9.66 56.53 1.67
N LEU A 124 8.90 56.14 0.64
CA LEU A 124 8.01 54.98 0.67
C LEU A 124 8.57 53.79 -0.12
N GLU A 125 9.69 53.99 -0.83
CA GLU A 125 10.30 53.01 -1.72
C GLU A 125 9.28 52.38 -2.70
N ARG A 126 8.36 53.20 -3.21
CA ARG A 126 7.25 52.80 -4.09
C ARG A 126 6.83 53.90 -5.06
N PHE A 127 6.19 53.46 -6.16
CA PHE A 127 5.35 54.32 -6.99
C PHE A 127 3.95 54.45 -6.37
N PRO A 128 3.33 55.65 -6.39
CA PRO A 128 1.99 55.86 -5.84
C PRO A 128 0.90 55.21 -6.69
N GLN A 129 -0.29 54.97 -6.14
CA GLN A 129 -1.45 54.48 -6.89
C GLN A 129 -1.84 55.43 -8.04
N ARG A 130 -1.95 56.74 -7.74
CA ARG A 130 -2.29 57.78 -8.73
C ARG A 130 -1.80 59.17 -8.33
N SER A 131 -1.72 60.05 -9.32
CA SER A 131 -1.60 61.49 -9.12
C SER A 131 -2.97 62.12 -8.82
N SER A 132 -3.08 62.86 -7.70
CA SER A 132 -4.24 63.66 -7.28
C SER A 132 -3.78 64.95 -6.57
N ASP A 133 -4.69 65.93 -6.37
CA ASP A 133 -4.41 67.12 -5.56
C ASP A 133 -4.15 66.70 -4.09
N GLY A 134 -2.89 66.42 -3.76
CA GLY A 134 -2.43 65.87 -2.47
C GLY A 134 -1.73 64.51 -2.53
N GLY A 135 -1.70 63.83 -3.69
CA GLY A 135 -1.13 62.48 -3.86
C GLY A 135 -2.00 61.35 -3.30
N ASP A 136 -2.08 60.20 -3.98
CA ASP A 136 -2.63 58.96 -3.42
C ASP A 136 -1.53 57.90 -3.38
N GLU A 137 -0.82 57.87 -2.25
CA GLU A 137 0.42 57.12 -2.03
C GLU A 137 0.17 55.66 -1.60
N ARG A 138 -1.09 55.21 -1.61
CA ARG A 138 -1.47 53.88 -1.14
C ARG A 138 -0.87 52.79 -2.06
N PRO A 139 -0.33 51.70 -1.50
CA PRO A 139 0.02 50.51 -2.26
C PRO A 139 -1.23 49.93 -2.96
N ASP A 140 -1.05 49.51 -4.21
CA ASP A 140 -2.10 48.91 -5.04
C ASP A 140 -1.47 47.84 -5.95
N ALA A 141 -2.04 46.64 -5.97
CA ALA A 141 -1.59 45.52 -6.77
C ALA A 141 -1.58 45.83 -8.27
N ASN A 142 -2.40 46.76 -8.77
CA ASN A 142 -2.33 47.14 -10.18
C ASN A 142 -1.01 47.78 -10.59
N THR A 143 -0.22 48.28 -9.64
CA THR A 143 1.10 48.85 -9.93
C THR A 143 2.15 47.78 -10.24
N PHE A 144 1.86 46.50 -10.00
CA PHE A 144 2.73 45.37 -10.40
C PHE A 144 2.97 45.31 -11.92
N VAL A 145 2.09 45.92 -12.72
CA VAL A 145 2.28 46.07 -14.17
C VAL A 145 3.56 46.80 -14.60
N LEU A 146 4.21 47.49 -13.65
CA LEU A 146 5.52 48.08 -13.89
C LEU A 146 6.60 47.02 -14.19
N ALA A 147 6.41 45.77 -13.75
CA ALA A 147 7.32 44.66 -14.05
C ALA A 147 7.37 44.37 -15.56
N ASP A 148 6.21 44.17 -16.21
CA ASP A 148 6.15 43.90 -17.65
C ASP A 148 6.56 45.12 -18.47
N ALA A 149 6.20 46.32 -18.00
CA ALA A 149 6.62 47.57 -18.61
C ALA A 149 8.15 47.76 -18.56
N LEU A 150 8.78 47.40 -17.43
CA LEU A 150 10.23 47.38 -17.28
C LEU A 150 10.85 46.36 -18.23
N ALA A 151 10.41 45.11 -18.20
CA ALA A 151 10.98 44.03 -19.01
C ALA A 151 10.92 44.36 -20.52
N GLU A 152 9.80 44.88 -21.00
CA GLU A 152 9.65 45.25 -22.41
C GLU A 152 10.52 46.48 -22.79
N TYR A 153 10.67 47.45 -21.89
CA TYR A 153 11.52 48.62 -22.12
C TYR A 153 13.01 48.29 -22.02
N ASP A 154 13.41 47.41 -21.11
CA ASP A 154 14.79 46.95 -20.96
C ASP A 154 15.24 46.21 -22.22
N ALA A 155 14.41 45.30 -22.73
CA ALA A 155 14.66 44.61 -23.98
C ALA A 155 14.70 45.57 -25.19
N LEU A 156 13.89 46.64 -25.19
CA LEU A 156 13.98 47.70 -26.20
C LEU A 156 15.28 48.50 -26.09
N ALA A 157 15.78 48.74 -24.88
CA ALA A 157 17.03 49.45 -24.66
C ALA A 157 18.21 48.63 -25.17
N ASP A 158 18.21 47.31 -24.97
CA ASP A 158 19.24 46.39 -25.46
C ASP A 158 19.28 46.30 -27.00
N GLU A 159 18.14 46.48 -27.67
CA GLU A 159 18.04 46.51 -29.14
C GLU A 159 18.53 47.83 -29.75
N ARG A 160 18.80 48.87 -28.94
CA ARG A 160 19.19 50.20 -29.41
C ARG A 160 20.72 50.40 -29.37
N PRO A 161 21.27 51.21 -30.30
CA PRO A 161 22.69 51.50 -30.35
C PRO A 161 23.15 52.29 -29.11
N GLU A 162 24.35 51.98 -28.59
CA GLU A 162 25.05 52.89 -27.69
C GLU A 162 25.25 54.24 -28.39
N ALA A 163 25.19 55.35 -27.66
CA ALA A 163 25.18 56.73 -28.19
C ALA A 163 26.45 57.18 -28.97
N ARG A 164 27.27 56.25 -29.48
CA ARG A 164 28.53 56.44 -30.19
C ARG A 164 28.71 55.43 -31.35
N SER A 165 27.86 55.53 -32.36
CA SER A 165 28.04 54.89 -33.67
C SER A 165 27.75 55.93 -34.75
N ASP A 166 28.74 56.22 -35.60
CA ASP A 166 28.73 57.32 -36.58
C ASP A 166 28.48 56.81 -38.02
N HIS A 167 27.92 55.61 -38.20
CA HIS A 167 27.67 55.04 -39.53
C HIS A 167 26.35 54.27 -39.68
N ASP A 168 25.66 54.63 -40.77
CA ASP A 168 24.47 54.05 -41.42
C ASP A 168 23.09 54.29 -40.76
N GLU A 169 22.06 54.38 -41.62
CA GLU A 169 20.67 54.70 -41.28
C GLU A 169 20.08 53.63 -40.34
N GLU A 170 20.25 53.83 -39.02
CA GLU A 170 19.72 52.94 -37.99
C GLU A 170 18.25 53.25 -37.68
N PRO A 171 17.37 52.24 -37.47
CA PRO A 171 15.92 52.45 -37.45
C PRO A 171 15.36 53.09 -36.17
N LEU A 172 16.13 53.12 -35.06
CA LEU A 172 15.68 53.59 -33.75
C LEU A 172 16.74 54.48 -33.05
N PRO A 173 16.31 55.54 -32.33
CA PRO A 173 17.22 56.43 -31.63
C PRO A 173 17.82 55.78 -30.35
N ALA A 174 19.05 56.17 -30.00
CA ALA A 174 19.67 55.80 -28.73
C ALA A 174 18.84 56.31 -27.52
N VAL A 175 18.88 55.58 -26.40
CA VAL A 175 18.19 55.95 -25.16
C VAL A 175 18.61 57.36 -24.72
N PRO A 176 17.66 58.30 -24.50
CA PRO A 176 17.99 59.67 -24.14
C PRO A 176 18.52 59.76 -22.71
N ARG A 177 19.41 60.72 -22.45
CA ARG A 177 19.99 60.96 -21.11
C ARG A 177 18.99 61.37 -20.03
N SER A 178 17.74 61.66 -20.39
CA SER A 178 16.65 61.93 -19.45
C SER A 178 16.12 60.65 -18.80
N VAL A 179 16.39 59.48 -19.37
CA VAL A 179 16.05 58.18 -18.80
C VAL A 179 17.27 57.60 -18.10
N ASP A 180 17.11 57.29 -16.82
CA ASP A 180 18.10 56.56 -16.02
C ASP A 180 17.59 55.11 -15.88
N LEU A 181 17.97 54.23 -16.82
CA LEU A 181 17.46 52.86 -16.90
C LEU A 181 17.84 52.04 -15.66
N ASP A 182 19.09 52.13 -15.20
CA ASP A 182 19.55 51.39 -14.02
C ASP A 182 18.79 51.84 -12.76
N ALA A 183 18.52 53.15 -12.61
CA ALA A 183 17.65 53.62 -11.55
C ALA A 183 16.21 53.11 -11.70
N PHE A 184 15.67 53.02 -12.92
CA PHE A 184 14.33 52.49 -13.15
C PHE A 184 14.21 51.00 -12.81
N VAL A 185 15.18 50.18 -13.24
CA VAL A 185 15.29 48.75 -12.87
C VAL A 185 15.29 48.61 -11.34
N SER A 186 16.17 49.35 -10.66
CA SER A 186 16.28 49.30 -9.20
C SER A 186 15.01 49.76 -8.49
N GLN A 187 14.37 50.83 -8.98
CA GLN A 187 13.11 51.36 -8.43
C GLN A 187 11.96 50.36 -8.59
N VAL A 188 11.80 49.74 -9.76
CA VAL A 188 10.74 48.76 -10.01
C VAL A 188 10.97 47.47 -9.20
N ALA A 189 12.21 46.98 -9.12
CA ALA A 189 12.55 45.83 -8.26
C ALA A 189 12.25 46.11 -6.78
N THR A 190 12.59 47.31 -6.31
CA THR A 190 12.27 47.75 -4.95
C THR A 190 10.76 47.90 -4.76
N HIS A 191 10.05 48.48 -5.74
CA HIS A 191 8.60 48.68 -5.73
C HIS A 191 7.84 47.37 -5.62
N VAL A 192 8.20 46.36 -6.40
CA VAL A 192 7.54 45.04 -6.39
C VAL A 192 7.64 44.44 -4.99
N ARG A 193 8.85 44.41 -4.42
CA ARG A 193 9.08 43.87 -3.08
C ARG A 193 8.32 44.63 -2.00
N SER A 194 8.45 45.96 -1.97
CA SER A 194 7.79 46.79 -0.96
C SER A 194 6.27 46.84 -1.13
N SER A 195 5.75 46.58 -2.33
CA SER A 195 4.30 46.45 -2.59
C SER A 195 3.78 45.08 -2.16
N ILE A 196 4.50 43.99 -2.41
CA ILE A 196 4.19 42.66 -1.85
C ILE A 196 4.11 42.78 -0.33
N ASP A 197 5.16 43.30 0.32
CA ASP A 197 5.22 43.43 1.79
C ASP A 197 4.03 44.21 2.37
N ALA A 198 3.56 45.27 1.68
CA ALA A 198 2.48 46.10 2.20
C ALA A 198 1.06 45.65 1.82
N LEU A 199 0.94 44.80 0.79
CA LEU A 199 -0.32 44.20 0.39
C LEU A 199 -0.53 42.81 1.02
N SER A 200 0.54 42.20 1.54
CA SER A 200 0.48 40.92 2.25
C SER A 200 -0.48 40.98 3.44
N ARG A 201 -1.32 39.96 3.50
CA ARG A 201 -2.24 39.71 4.61
C ARG A 201 -2.24 38.22 4.91
N GLU A 202 -2.12 37.91 6.19
CA GLU A 202 -2.06 36.54 6.71
C GLU A 202 -2.97 36.46 7.94
N THR A 203 -3.75 35.38 8.02
CA THR A 203 -4.60 35.00 9.15
C THR A 203 -4.29 33.55 9.54
N ALA A 204 -5.05 32.97 10.48
CA ALA A 204 -4.91 31.55 10.81
C ALA A 204 -5.34 30.62 9.67
N ASP A 205 -6.19 31.11 8.76
CA ASP A 205 -6.87 30.29 7.75
C ASP A 205 -6.51 30.69 6.30
N VAL A 206 -5.92 31.87 6.08
CA VAL A 206 -5.58 32.34 4.73
C VAL A 206 -4.36 33.26 4.67
N GLU A 207 -3.57 33.13 3.61
CA GLU A 207 -2.46 34.02 3.23
C GLU A 207 -2.65 34.52 1.78
N GLY A 208 -2.28 35.76 1.51
CA GLY A 208 -2.27 36.32 0.14
C GLY A 208 -2.12 37.83 0.09
N LEU A 209 -2.39 38.43 -1.08
CA LEU A 209 -2.33 39.88 -1.27
C LEU A 209 -3.72 40.50 -1.37
N ILE A 210 -3.90 41.67 -0.75
CA ILE A 210 -5.09 42.52 -0.93
C ILE A 210 -4.95 43.37 -2.20
N ARG A 211 -6.06 43.84 -2.80
CA ARG A 211 -5.99 44.69 -4.00
C ARG A 211 -5.26 46.01 -3.76
N PHE A 212 -5.58 46.70 -2.68
CA PHE A 212 -4.94 47.95 -2.29
C PHE A 212 -5.19 48.25 -0.81
N VAL A 213 -4.33 49.06 -0.21
CA VAL A 213 -4.48 49.44 1.21
C VAL A 213 -5.74 50.27 1.40
N GLY A 214 -6.59 49.86 2.35
CA GLY A 214 -7.87 50.50 2.64
C GLY A 214 -9.01 50.06 1.72
N ASP A 215 -8.91 48.87 1.10
CA ASP A 215 -10.02 48.23 0.39
C ASP A 215 -11.11 47.75 1.37
N ASP A 216 -12.27 48.42 1.35
CA ASP A 216 -13.44 48.10 2.15
C ASP A 216 -14.53 47.36 1.35
N TRP A 217 -14.20 46.86 0.16
CA TRP A 217 -15.15 46.19 -0.72
C TRP A 217 -15.65 44.87 -0.15
N ARG A 218 -16.96 44.82 0.16
CA ARG A 218 -17.67 43.60 0.60
C ARG A 218 -16.93 42.86 1.72
N SER A 219 -16.37 43.59 2.68
CA SER A 219 -15.76 43.03 3.88
C SER A 219 -16.77 42.49 4.90
N VAL A 220 -18.08 42.74 4.70
CA VAL A 220 -19.19 42.24 5.53
C VAL A 220 -18.95 42.49 7.04
N GLU A 221 -18.60 41.44 7.81
CA GLU A 221 -18.38 41.41 9.27
C GLU A 221 -16.90 41.35 9.68
N GLN A 222 -15.96 41.11 8.76
CA GLN A 222 -14.54 41.10 9.07
C GLN A 222 -13.95 42.51 9.05
N SER A 223 -13.00 42.77 9.96
CA SER A 223 -12.43 44.11 10.15
C SER A 223 -11.41 44.53 9.09
N GLY A 224 -10.97 43.62 8.20
CA GLY A 224 -9.93 43.88 7.22
C GLY A 224 -10.33 43.57 5.76
N ALA A 225 -9.48 44.02 4.83
CA ALA A 225 -9.61 43.72 3.41
C ALA A 225 -9.44 42.23 3.15
N LYS A 226 -10.15 41.69 2.16
CA LYS A 226 -9.97 40.30 1.71
C LYS A 226 -8.69 40.15 0.88
N VAL A 227 -8.13 38.96 0.88
CA VAL A 227 -7.08 38.60 -0.09
C VAL A 227 -7.71 38.21 -1.43
N TRP A 228 -6.99 38.45 -2.52
CA TRP A 228 -7.48 38.26 -3.90
C TRP A 228 -6.51 37.42 -4.69
N SER A 229 -7.02 36.37 -5.35
CA SER A 229 -6.20 35.50 -6.21
C SER A 229 -5.51 36.28 -7.33
N ILE A 230 -6.22 37.25 -7.93
CA ILE A 230 -5.67 38.15 -8.96
C ILE A 230 -4.51 38.97 -8.41
N ALA A 231 -4.64 39.55 -7.20
CA ALA A 231 -3.57 40.36 -6.62
C ALA A 231 -2.35 39.50 -6.26
N THR A 232 -2.58 38.33 -5.67
CA THR A 232 -1.55 37.35 -5.31
C THR A 232 -0.77 36.89 -6.55
N LEU A 233 -1.46 36.43 -7.60
CA LEU A 233 -0.82 35.97 -8.84
C LEU A 233 -0.14 37.07 -9.64
N TRP A 234 -0.68 38.29 -9.63
CA TRP A 234 -0.02 39.43 -10.28
C TRP A 234 1.27 39.82 -9.54
N GLY A 235 1.27 39.72 -8.21
CA GLY A 235 2.48 39.84 -7.40
C GLY A 235 3.51 38.75 -7.70
N ALA A 236 3.06 37.49 -7.83
CA ALA A 236 3.91 36.36 -8.20
C ALA A 236 4.58 36.58 -9.57
N THR A 237 3.77 36.93 -10.57
CA THR A 237 4.23 37.19 -11.94
C THR A 237 5.20 38.36 -11.97
N ALA A 238 4.88 39.49 -11.32
CA ALA A 238 5.76 40.65 -11.29
C ALA A 238 7.09 40.38 -10.59
N ALA A 239 7.09 39.58 -9.52
CA ALA A 239 8.32 39.17 -8.87
C ALA A 239 9.17 38.27 -9.78
N ALA A 240 8.56 37.29 -10.46
CA ALA A 240 9.25 36.42 -11.42
C ALA A 240 9.83 37.23 -12.60
N THR A 241 9.03 38.10 -13.23
CA THR A 241 9.45 38.94 -14.36
C THR A 241 10.62 39.84 -13.99
N VAL A 242 10.57 40.54 -12.85
CA VAL A 242 11.70 41.39 -12.43
C VAL A 242 12.91 40.56 -11.99
N GLY A 243 12.68 39.38 -11.40
CA GLY A 243 13.74 38.41 -11.12
C GLY A 243 14.51 38.04 -12.39
N GLY A 244 13.79 37.75 -13.47
CA GLY A 244 14.38 37.48 -14.79
C GLY A 244 15.18 38.64 -15.39
N VAL A 245 14.71 39.88 -15.20
CA VAL A 245 15.46 41.09 -15.62
C VAL A 245 16.73 41.30 -14.79
N LEU A 246 16.72 41.00 -13.48
CA LEU A 246 17.94 41.07 -12.66
C LEU A 246 18.92 39.96 -13.04
N GLU A 247 18.41 38.74 -13.25
CA GLU A 247 19.21 37.60 -13.70
C GLU A 247 19.90 37.86 -15.05
N SER A 248 19.19 38.45 -16.04
CA SER A 248 19.77 38.80 -17.34
C SER A 248 20.87 39.86 -17.26
N ARG A 249 20.96 40.59 -16.13
CA ARG A 249 21.96 41.63 -15.84
C ARG A 249 23.04 41.16 -14.87
N ASP A 250 23.12 39.87 -14.56
CA ASP A 250 24.02 39.28 -13.56
C ASP A 250 23.85 39.89 -12.14
N GLU A 251 22.62 40.30 -11.78
CA GLU A 251 22.25 40.80 -10.45
C GLU A 251 21.51 39.73 -9.61
N ASP A 252 21.49 39.89 -8.28
CA ASP A 252 20.86 38.92 -7.36
C ASP A 252 19.33 38.94 -7.44
N ALA A 253 18.76 37.91 -8.07
CA ALA A 253 17.32 37.69 -8.23
C ALA A 253 16.69 36.78 -7.16
N SER A 254 17.48 36.18 -6.27
CA SER A 254 17.07 35.06 -5.42
C SER A 254 15.85 35.37 -4.57
N ARG A 255 15.80 36.58 -4.00
CA ARG A 255 14.68 37.01 -3.15
C ARG A 255 13.39 37.20 -3.94
N LEU A 256 13.45 37.69 -5.18
CA LEU A 256 12.28 37.88 -6.02
C LEU A 256 11.70 36.53 -6.47
N PHE A 257 12.53 35.58 -6.89
CA PHE A 257 12.06 34.23 -7.21
C PHE A 257 11.52 33.49 -5.98
N SER A 258 12.04 33.77 -4.78
CA SER A 258 11.48 33.24 -3.53
C SER A 258 10.05 33.77 -3.27
N GLU A 259 9.83 35.09 -3.39
CA GLU A 259 8.50 35.67 -3.23
C GLU A 259 7.54 35.22 -4.33
N ALA A 260 8.03 35.09 -5.56
CA ALA A 260 7.24 34.62 -6.69
C ALA A 260 6.72 33.19 -6.45
N ARG A 261 7.58 32.28 -6.01
CA ARG A 261 7.19 30.90 -5.64
C ARG A 261 6.20 30.86 -4.49
N ARG A 262 6.45 31.62 -3.43
CA ARG A 262 5.53 31.70 -2.27
C ARG A 262 4.13 32.12 -2.71
N LEU A 263 4.03 33.23 -3.45
CA LEU A 263 2.73 33.75 -3.90
C LEU A 263 2.06 32.83 -4.94
N TYR A 264 2.83 32.21 -5.82
CA TYR A 264 2.32 31.23 -6.79
C TYR A 264 1.72 30.00 -6.08
N GLY A 265 2.43 29.45 -5.09
CA GLY A 265 1.98 28.28 -4.30
C GLY A 265 0.64 28.51 -3.61
N LEU A 266 0.38 29.74 -3.13
CA LEU A 266 -0.93 30.08 -2.55
C LEU A 266 -2.10 29.93 -3.55
N CYS A 267 -1.83 29.88 -4.86
CA CYS A 267 -2.84 29.77 -5.93
C CYS A 267 -2.80 28.42 -6.67
N GLU A 268 -2.18 27.41 -6.07
CA GLU A 268 -2.25 26.02 -6.53
C GLU A 268 -3.64 25.41 -6.26
N SER A 269 -3.86 24.16 -6.70
CA SER A 269 -5.19 23.51 -6.65
C SER A 269 -5.71 23.26 -5.25
N ASP A 270 -4.82 23.19 -4.27
CA ASP A 270 -5.04 23.03 -2.83
C ASP A 270 -4.83 24.33 -2.05
N GLY A 271 -4.42 25.41 -2.73
CA GLY A 271 -4.18 26.71 -2.14
C GLY A 271 -5.48 27.38 -1.63
N PRO A 272 -5.37 28.37 -0.73
CA PRO A 272 -6.52 29.01 -0.09
C PRO A 272 -7.53 29.68 -1.04
N PHE A 273 -7.18 29.90 -2.30
CA PHE A 273 -8.06 30.47 -3.31
C PHE A 273 -8.87 29.43 -4.11
N ALA A 274 -8.57 28.15 -3.99
CA ALA A 274 -9.17 27.08 -4.78
C ALA A 274 -10.38 26.44 -4.06
N ASN A 275 -11.37 26.01 -4.84
CA ASN A 275 -12.41 25.11 -4.34
C ASN A 275 -11.98 23.65 -4.41
N GLU A 276 -12.82 22.72 -3.95
CA GLU A 276 -12.59 21.26 -4.01
C GLU A 276 -12.32 20.71 -5.43
N SER A 277 -12.57 21.50 -6.49
CA SER A 277 -12.27 21.16 -7.88
C SER A 277 -11.04 21.88 -8.44
N GLY A 278 -10.24 22.55 -7.61
CA GLY A 278 -9.05 23.30 -8.02
C GLY A 278 -9.32 24.63 -8.76
N LEU A 279 -10.56 25.12 -8.75
CA LEU A 279 -10.95 26.36 -9.44
C LEU A 279 -10.75 27.58 -8.55
N LEU A 280 -10.06 28.60 -9.07
CA LEU A 280 -9.72 29.81 -8.31
C LEU A 280 -10.92 30.73 -8.16
N ALA A 281 -11.22 31.09 -6.92
CA ALA A 281 -12.13 32.16 -6.55
C ALA A 281 -11.47 33.53 -6.76
N GLU A 282 -12.27 34.58 -6.93
CA GLU A 282 -11.78 35.96 -7.01
C GLU A 282 -11.12 36.43 -5.71
N GLN A 283 -11.70 36.10 -4.55
CA GLN A 283 -11.27 36.57 -3.24
C GLN A 283 -11.72 35.63 -2.13
N VAL A 284 -11.06 35.74 -0.96
CA VAL A 284 -11.25 34.84 0.19
C VAL A 284 -11.39 35.66 1.47
N PHE A 285 -12.29 35.25 2.36
CA PHE A 285 -12.44 35.83 3.70
C PHE A 285 -11.32 35.37 4.65
N ASP A 286 -11.14 36.09 5.75
CA ASP A 286 -10.11 35.81 6.77
C ASP A 286 -10.24 34.41 7.41
N ASN A 287 -11.39 33.74 7.27
CA ASN A 287 -11.71 32.40 7.77
C ASN A 287 -11.63 31.29 6.69
N GLY A 288 -11.10 31.60 5.50
CA GLY A 288 -10.96 30.64 4.40
C GLY A 288 -12.18 30.51 3.47
N ASP A 289 -13.32 31.15 3.79
CA ASP A 289 -14.50 31.07 2.92
C ASP A 289 -14.26 31.78 1.57
N LEU A 290 -14.50 31.07 0.46
CA LEU A 290 -14.42 31.61 -0.90
C LEU A 290 -15.56 32.61 -1.16
N ASP A 291 -15.28 33.70 -1.89
CA ASP A 291 -16.28 34.71 -2.26
C ASP A 291 -16.17 35.17 -3.72
N SER A 292 -17.32 35.54 -4.29
CA SER A 292 -17.50 36.01 -5.67
C SER A 292 -17.29 34.93 -6.74
N ALA A 293 -16.75 35.28 -7.92
CA ALA A 293 -16.69 34.38 -9.07
C ALA A 293 -15.68 33.22 -8.86
N THR A 294 -16.17 31.99 -8.96
CA THR A 294 -15.37 30.75 -8.95
C THR A 294 -15.89 29.84 -10.07
N PRO A 295 -15.19 29.69 -11.20
CA PRO A 295 -13.86 30.24 -11.49
C PRO A 295 -13.87 31.73 -11.90
N ILE A 296 -12.81 32.46 -11.56
CA ILE A 296 -12.48 33.77 -12.15
C ILE A 296 -11.44 33.59 -13.27
N ALA A 297 -11.82 33.87 -14.52
CA ALA A 297 -10.94 33.63 -15.68
C ALA A 297 -9.62 34.41 -15.63
N TRP A 298 -9.61 35.60 -15.00
CA TRP A 298 -8.41 36.42 -14.90
C TRP A 298 -7.34 35.80 -13.99
N ALA A 299 -7.72 35.23 -12.84
CA ALA A 299 -6.75 34.54 -11.99
C ALA A 299 -6.18 33.31 -12.70
N HIS A 300 -7.01 32.52 -13.38
CA HIS A 300 -6.50 31.39 -14.16
C HIS A 300 -5.53 31.81 -15.28
N ALA A 301 -5.80 32.93 -15.97
CA ALA A 301 -4.86 33.46 -16.97
C ALA A 301 -3.53 33.92 -16.34
N LEU A 302 -3.57 34.60 -15.20
CA LEU A 302 -2.36 35.00 -14.46
C LEU A 302 -1.60 33.81 -13.89
N ARG A 303 -2.28 32.73 -13.48
CA ARG A 303 -1.63 31.50 -13.04
C ARG A 303 -0.85 30.86 -14.19
N VAL A 304 -1.43 30.78 -15.38
CA VAL A 304 -0.74 30.27 -16.58
C VAL A 304 0.50 31.13 -16.91
N ASP A 305 0.38 32.45 -16.81
CA ASP A 305 1.48 33.39 -17.06
C ASP A 305 2.61 33.27 -16.02
N ALA A 306 2.26 33.23 -14.74
CA ALA A 306 3.20 32.99 -13.65
C ALA A 306 3.90 31.62 -13.81
N THR A 307 3.15 30.59 -14.23
CA THR A 307 3.70 29.25 -14.49
C THR A 307 4.78 29.33 -15.59
N ALA A 308 4.43 29.92 -16.74
CA ALA A 308 5.34 30.03 -17.88
C ALA A 308 6.57 30.88 -17.55
N THR A 309 6.38 31.98 -16.81
CA THR A 309 7.47 32.87 -16.40
C THR A 309 8.42 32.18 -15.43
N LEU A 310 7.92 31.53 -14.38
CA LEU A 310 8.75 30.78 -13.44
C LEU A 310 9.46 29.59 -14.13
N ALA A 311 8.78 28.91 -15.06
CA ALA A 311 9.36 27.81 -15.84
C ALA A 311 10.58 28.26 -16.63
N GLN A 312 10.46 29.41 -17.32
CA GLN A 312 11.52 29.96 -18.16
C GLN A 312 12.81 30.23 -17.37
N HIS A 313 12.70 30.50 -16.07
CA HIS A 313 13.81 30.77 -15.16
C HIS A 313 14.15 29.59 -14.23
N GLY A 314 13.58 28.41 -14.45
CA GLY A 314 13.84 27.23 -13.59
C GLY A 314 13.41 27.42 -12.14
N ALA A 315 12.42 28.29 -11.88
CA ALA A 315 12.03 28.74 -10.56
C ALA A 315 10.63 28.26 -10.14
N LEU A 316 10.06 27.24 -10.79
CA LEU A 316 8.77 26.67 -10.39
C LEU A 316 8.88 25.87 -9.08
N PRO A 317 7.85 25.89 -8.21
CA PRO A 317 7.79 24.97 -7.07
C PRO A 317 7.81 23.51 -7.50
N VAL A 318 8.20 22.62 -6.61
CA VAL A 318 8.23 21.18 -6.88
C VAL A 318 6.81 20.64 -6.67
N PRO A 319 6.21 19.89 -7.62
CA PRO A 319 4.80 19.50 -7.53
C PRO A 319 4.57 18.27 -6.64
N HIS A 320 5.62 17.63 -6.12
CA HIS A 320 5.55 16.49 -5.22
C HIS A 320 6.12 16.81 -3.84
N ASP A 321 5.75 16.01 -2.84
CA ASP A 321 6.27 16.14 -1.49
C ASP A 321 7.78 15.89 -1.46
N ARG A 322 8.52 16.81 -0.83
CA ARG A 322 9.95 16.63 -0.70
C ARG A 322 10.25 15.42 0.18
N PRO A 323 11.16 14.52 -0.24
CA PRO A 323 11.63 13.44 0.62
C PRO A 323 12.13 14.02 1.94
N SER A 324 11.71 13.40 3.05
CA SER A 324 12.13 13.76 4.39
C SER A 324 12.82 12.59 5.08
N SER A 325 13.68 12.90 6.03
CA SER A 325 14.40 11.87 6.77
C SER A 325 13.43 11.03 7.61
N PRO A 326 13.65 9.70 7.73
CA PRO A 326 12.76 8.84 8.49
C PRO A 326 12.75 9.24 9.97
N ALA A 327 11.59 9.65 10.50
CA ALA A 327 11.47 10.19 11.86
C ALA A 327 11.81 9.17 12.96
N ALA A 328 11.51 7.88 12.73
CA ALA A 328 11.84 6.75 13.61
C ALA A 328 11.71 5.43 12.81
N PRO A 329 12.47 4.37 13.13
CA PRO A 329 12.40 3.10 12.41
C PRO A 329 11.05 2.40 12.67
N ARG A 330 10.11 2.57 11.75
CA ARG A 330 8.89 1.78 11.65
C ARG A 330 9.01 0.79 10.50
N TRP A 331 8.17 -0.24 10.45
CA TRP A 331 8.14 -1.12 9.29
C TRP A 331 7.46 -0.45 8.10
N THR A 332 7.55 -1.07 6.92
CA THR A 332 6.85 -0.56 5.73
C THR A 332 5.45 -1.15 5.61
N THR A 333 4.67 -0.63 4.67
CA THR A 333 3.32 -1.11 4.37
C THR A 333 3.26 -2.63 4.17
N GLY A 334 2.14 -3.24 4.57
CA GLY A 334 1.84 -4.65 4.31
C GLY A 334 1.59 -4.94 2.82
N ARG A 335 1.28 -3.92 2.02
CA ARG A 335 1.01 -4.01 0.58
C ARG A 335 2.29 -4.29 -0.22
N LYS A 336 2.66 -5.57 -0.34
CA LYS A 336 3.80 -6.02 -1.17
C LYS A 336 3.39 -6.33 -2.59
N PHE A 337 4.28 -5.99 -3.54
CA PHE A 337 4.19 -6.27 -4.97
C PHE A 337 5.09 -7.43 -5.39
N GLY A 338 5.81 -8.04 -4.45
CA GLY A 338 6.60 -9.21 -4.75
C GLY A 338 7.28 -9.76 -3.52
N VAL A 339 7.59 -11.05 -3.59
CA VAL A 339 8.50 -11.76 -2.70
C VAL A 339 9.52 -12.49 -3.58
N GLY A 340 10.79 -12.49 -3.20
CA GLY A 340 11.84 -13.13 -3.99
C GLY A 340 12.80 -13.94 -3.13
N THR A 341 13.14 -15.13 -3.60
CA THR A 341 14.16 -16.06 -3.06
C THR A 341 14.45 -17.14 -4.11
N PRO A 342 15.64 -17.76 -4.15
CA PRO A 342 15.87 -18.93 -5.02
C PRO A 342 14.99 -20.11 -4.62
N ALA A 343 14.55 -20.91 -5.59
CA ALA A 343 13.81 -22.15 -5.36
C ALA A 343 14.75 -23.33 -5.06
N ASP A 344 15.50 -23.22 -3.98
CA ASP A 344 16.55 -24.17 -3.59
C ASP A 344 16.35 -24.78 -2.20
N HIS A 345 15.14 -24.73 -1.64
CA HIS A 345 14.81 -25.29 -0.32
C HIS A 345 15.29 -26.74 -0.13
N ASP A 346 15.26 -27.55 -1.18
CA ASP A 346 15.65 -28.97 -1.14
C ASP A 346 17.17 -29.19 -1.35
N ALA A 347 17.95 -28.11 -1.48
CA ALA A 347 19.40 -28.19 -1.65
C ALA A 347 20.11 -28.50 -0.31
N ASP A 348 21.29 -29.12 -0.38
CA ASP A 348 22.10 -29.44 0.82
C ASP A 348 22.52 -28.18 1.62
N ASP A 349 22.61 -27.02 0.96
CA ASP A 349 23.01 -25.72 1.53
C ASP A 349 22.21 -24.61 0.81
N PRO A 350 20.93 -24.43 1.18
CA PRO A 350 20.03 -23.50 0.50
C PRO A 350 20.41 -22.05 0.82
N VAL A 351 20.27 -21.13 -0.14
CA VAL A 351 20.61 -19.72 0.03
C VAL A 351 19.55 -19.03 0.92
N PRO A 352 19.89 -18.61 2.16
CA PRO A 352 18.93 -18.14 3.15
C PRO A 352 18.67 -16.62 3.00
N VAL A 353 18.36 -16.18 1.78
CA VAL A 353 18.10 -14.78 1.44
C VAL A 353 16.72 -14.64 0.83
N TRP A 354 15.93 -13.70 1.37
CA TRP A 354 14.64 -13.31 0.81
C TRP A 354 14.53 -11.79 0.74
N PHE A 355 13.61 -11.29 -0.07
CA PHE A 355 13.23 -9.89 -0.06
C PHE A 355 11.75 -9.73 -0.41
N THR A 356 11.20 -8.57 -0.05
CA THR A 356 9.87 -8.14 -0.50
C THR A 356 9.95 -6.81 -1.24
N LEU A 357 8.93 -6.47 -2.01
CA LEU A 357 8.89 -5.24 -2.81
C LEU A 357 7.64 -4.43 -2.49
N THR A 358 7.75 -3.10 -2.44
CA THR A 358 6.62 -2.19 -2.69
C THR A 358 6.64 -1.78 -4.17
N GLU A 359 5.82 -0.81 -4.59
CA GLU A 359 5.82 -0.33 -5.99
C GLU A 359 7.15 0.30 -6.43
N GLY A 360 7.97 0.80 -5.49
CA GLY A 360 9.17 1.58 -5.79
C GLY A 360 10.40 1.28 -4.92
N ALA A 361 10.36 0.26 -4.07
CA ALA A 361 11.52 -0.15 -3.28
C ALA A 361 11.56 -1.64 -3.00
N LEU A 362 12.76 -2.15 -2.73
CA LEU A 362 12.95 -3.39 -1.99
C LEU A 362 12.77 -3.10 -0.49
N THR A 363 12.09 -4.00 0.21
CA THR A 363 11.72 -3.87 1.63
C THR A 363 12.03 -5.15 2.38
N GLU A 364 12.23 -5.03 3.70
CA GLU A 364 12.43 -6.16 4.62
C GLU A 364 13.34 -7.27 4.07
N ALA A 365 14.53 -6.93 3.55
CA ALA A 365 15.50 -7.94 3.13
C ALA A 365 15.81 -8.90 4.29
N ARG A 366 15.74 -10.21 4.07
CA ARG A 366 15.72 -11.23 5.13
C ARG A 366 16.94 -12.12 5.04
N PHE A 367 17.53 -12.38 6.20
CA PHE A 367 18.70 -13.24 6.38
C PHE A 367 18.98 -13.44 7.88
N PRO A 368 19.36 -14.64 8.34
CA PRO A 368 19.46 -15.90 7.60
C PRO A 368 18.21 -16.78 7.74
N ARG A 369 17.11 -16.21 8.25
CA ARG A 369 15.83 -16.90 8.45
C ARG A 369 14.72 -15.98 7.95
N ILE A 370 13.62 -16.55 7.47
CA ILE A 370 12.56 -15.76 6.82
C ILE A 370 11.87 -14.75 7.76
N ASP A 371 11.90 -14.96 9.08
CA ASP A 371 11.36 -14.04 10.09
C ASP A 371 12.38 -12.99 10.60
N VAL A 372 13.61 -12.99 10.05
CA VAL A 372 14.71 -12.06 10.39
C VAL A 372 14.91 -11.05 9.26
N MET A 373 14.26 -9.89 9.42
CA MET A 373 14.33 -8.74 8.53
C MET A 373 15.53 -7.85 8.92
N ASN A 374 16.23 -7.34 7.92
CA ASN A 374 17.52 -6.64 8.09
C ASN A 374 17.54 -5.22 7.52
N LEU A 375 16.61 -4.90 6.64
CA LEU A 375 16.41 -3.54 6.13
C LEU A 375 14.97 -3.14 6.31
N ARG A 376 14.72 -1.85 6.50
CA ARG A 376 13.40 -1.28 6.24
C ARG A 376 13.19 -1.12 4.74
N THR A 377 14.14 -0.47 4.07
CA THR A 377 14.11 -0.20 2.63
C THR A 377 15.50 -0.31 2.00
N PHE A 378 15.55 -0.80 0.76
CA PHE A 378 16.62 -0.57 -0.20
C PHE A 378 16.00 0.07 -1.44
N ASP A 379 16.29 1.35 -1.62
CA ASP A 379 15.63 2.21 -2.60
C ASP A 379 16.60 3.25 -3.18
N PHE A 380 16.09 4.17 -3.99
CA PHE A 380 16.93 5.14 -4.70
C PHE A 380 16.46 6.58 -4.49
N LEU A 381 17.42 7.51 -4.49
CA LEU A 381 17.17 8.95 -4.55
C LEU A 381 17.65 9.47 -5.90
N ILE A 382 16.75 10.14 -6.62
CA ILE A 382 17.04 10.89 -7.84
C ILE A 382 17.12 12.36 -7.47
N ALA A 383 18.25 13.00 -7.70
CA ALA A 383 18.45 14.42 -7.39
C ALA A 383 18.93 15.21 -8.61
N ASP A 384 18.30 16.35 -8.87
CA ASP A 384 18.83 17.39 -9.75
C ASP A 384 19.58 18.42 -8.88
N PRO A 385 20.92 18.40 -8.87
CA PRO A 385 21.71 19.32 -8.05
C PRO A 385 21.64 20.78 -8.54
N GLU A 386 21.11 21.05 -9.74
CA GLU A 386 20.97 22.42 -10.26
C GLU A 386 19.68 23.09 -9.76
N THR A 387 18.59 22.34 -9.63
CA THR A 387 17.28 22.89 -9.22
C THR A 387 16.90 22.55 -7.77
N GLY A 388 17.59 21.59 -7.15
CA GLY A 388 17.23 21.04 -5.84
C GLY A 388 15.99 20.13 -5.89
N HIS A 389 15.61 19.63 -7.07
CA HIS A 389 14.55 18.65 -7.23
C HIS A 389 15.05 17.27 -6.77
N THR A 390 14.36 16.66 -5.82
CA THR A 390 14.69 15.33 -5.29
C THR A 390 13.47 14.44 -5.24
N VAL A 391 13.62 13.18 -5.66
CA VAL A 391 12.58 12.16 -5.60
C VAL A 391 13.17 10.89 -5.04
N ARG A 392 12.54 10.35 -3.99
CA ARG A 392 12.85 9.04 -3.45
C ARG A 392 11.91 8.01 -4.08
N THR A 393 12.43 6.85 -4.46
CA THR A 393 11.62 5.81 -5.13
C THR A 393 10.67 5.12 -4.16
N PHE A 394 11.09 4.97 -2.89
CA PHE A 394 10.17 4.58 -1.81
C PHE A 394 9.21 5.73 -1.49
N ASP A 395 7.91 5.44 -1.55
CA ASP A 395 6.85 6.33 -1.08
C ASP A 395 6.59 6.07 0.42
N GLU A 396 6.95 7.04 1.25
CA GLU A 396 6.89 6.94 2.72
C GLU A 396 5.47 7.20 3.27
N THR A 397 4.67 8.01 2.58
CA THR A 397 3.35 8.45 3.09
C THR A 397 2.21 7.71 2.42
N SER A 398 2.41 7.19 1.21
CA SER A 398 1.34 6.70 0.32
C SER A 398 0.25 7.75 0.09
N HIS A 399 0.57 9.03 0.33
CA HIS A 399 -0.40 10.10 0.21
C HIS A 399 -0.51 10.54 -1.25
N VAL A 400 -1.70 10.41 -1.83
CA VAL A 400 -1.98 10.92 -3.16
C VAL A 400 -2.28 12.42 -3.06
N THR A 401 -1.30 13.23 -3.43
CA THR A 401 -1.53 14.66 -3.64
C THR A 401 -2.04 14.88 -5.07
N THR A 402 -2.89 15.89 -5.29
CA THR A 402 -3.37 16.24 -6.64
C THR A 402 -2.27 16.69 -7.62
N ALA A 403 -1.02 16.79 -7.15
CA ALA A 403 0.14 17.24 -7.89
C ALA A 403 1.26 16.16 -7.96
N GLU A 404 1.07 14.94 -7.45
CA GLU A 404 2.03 13.84 -7.62
C GLU A 404 2.22 13.56 -9.12
N THR A 405 3.47 13.66 -9.58
CA THR A 405 3.87 13.49 -10.99
C THR A 405 4.67 12.20 -11.21
N ILE A 406 5.05 11.54 -10.10
CA ILE A 406 5.83 10.31 -10.09
C ILE A 406 4.90 9.10 -10.19
N THR A 407 5.20 8.24 -11.16
CA THR A 407 4.55 6.93 -11.31
C THR A 407 5.53 5.85 -10.89
N ARG A 408 5.02 4.84 -10.19
CA ARG A 408 5.78 3.68 -9.69
C ARG A 408 5.05 2.42 -10.14
N ALA A 409 5.79 1.42 -10.58
CA ALA A 409 5.25 0.14 -11.00
C ALA A 409 6.24 -0.98 -10.66
N THR A 410 5.73 -2.10 -10.18
CA THR A 410 6.50 -3.33 -9.94
C THR A 410 5.80 -4.47 -10.65
N GLU A 411 6.45 -5.03 -11.66
CA GLU A 411 5.87 -6.06 -12.54
C GLU A 411 6.81 -7.27 -12.61
N PRO A 412 6.28 -8.49 -12.82
CA PRO A 412 7.07 -9.65 -13.17
C PRO A 412 8.00 -9.39 -14.36
N SER A 413 9.30 -9.61 -14.21
CA SER A 413 10.24 -9.57 -15.33
C SER A 413 10.31 -10.90 -16.08
N ALA A 414 9.90 -11.99 -15.43
CA ALA A 414 9.69 -13.31 -15.99
C ALA A 414 8.33 -13.87 -15.51
N ALA A 415 7.61 -14.56 -16.38
CA ALA A 415 6.31 -15.18 -16.03
C ALA A 415 6.46 -16.51 -15.25
N ASP A 416 7.69 -17.03 -15.16
CA ASP A 416 8.07 -18.35 -14.66
C ASP A 416 9.16 -18.29 -13.57
N ALA A 417 9.31 -17.14 -12.91
CA ALA A 417 10.17 -16.96 -11.76
C ALA A 417 9.68 -15.81 -10.88
N LEU A 418 9.99 -15.83 -9.58
CA LEU A 418 9.79 -14.69 -8.68
C LEU A 418 10.84 -13.60 -8.94
N ALA A 419 10.84 -13.07 -10.16
CA ALA A 419 11.73 -12.02 -10.65
C ALA A 419 10.91 -10.80 -11.05
N TYR A 420 11.37 -9.62 -10.67
CA TYR A 420 10.59 -8.39 -10.75
C TYR A 420 11.43 -7.24 -11.26
N ARG A 421 10.77 -6.36 -12.02
CA ARG A 421 11.31 -5.08 -12.45
C ARG A 421 10.49 -3.95 -11.87
N GLN A 422 11.17 -3.04 -11.19
CA GLN A 422 10.59 -1.77 -10.76
C GLN A 422 10.85 -0.71 -11.82
N THR A 423 9.83 0.05 -12.16
CA THR A 423 10.00 1.25 -13.01
C THR A 423 9.38 2.46 -12.36
N ILE A 424 10.22 3.47 -12.11
CA ILE A 424 9.81 4.75 -11.54
C ILE A 424 10.01 5.83 -12.60
N ARG A 425 8.96 6.62 -12.87
CA ARG A 425 8.98 7.64 -13.93
C ARG A 425 8.44 8.97 -13.46
N GLU A 426 9.16 10.02 -13.85
CA GLU A 426 8.65 11.39 -13.93
C GLU A 426 8.24 11.66 -15.39
N ASN A 427 6.92 11.66 -15.65
CA ASN A 427 6.37 11.66 -17.00
C ASN A 427 6.32 13.06 -17.66
N GLY A 428 6.66 14.13 -16.94
CA GLY A 428 6.97 15.42 -17.52
C GLY A 428 6.05 16.59 -17.17
N ASP A 429 5.24 16.51 -16.11
CA ASP A 429 4.60 17.67 -15.49
C ASP A 429 5.30 18.16 -14.21
N GLY A 430 6.43 17.53 -13.83
CA GLY A 430 7.45 17.96 -12.88
C GLY A 430 8.26 19.20 -13.29
N HIS A 431 7.63 20.22 -13.91
CA HIS A 431 8.23 21.54 -14.18
C HIS A 431 9.59 21.54 -14.93
N GLY A 432 9.73 20.66 -15.93
CA GLY A 432 10.93 20.53 -16.76
C GLY A 432 11.84 19.37 -16.35
N HIS A 433 11.47 18.61 -15.33
CA HIS A 433 12.05 17.31 -15.01
C HIS A 433 11.31 16.21 -15.79
N SER A 434 12.06 15.24 -16.30
CA SER A 434 11.52 14.01 -16.88
C SER A 434 12.63 12.98 -16.90
N TRP A 435 12.35 11.82 -16.32
CA TRP A 435 13.32 10.74 -16.16
C TRP A 435 12.61 9.41 -15.93
N THR A 436 13.34 8.32 -16.13
CA THR A 436 12.92 6.95 -15.84
C THR A 436 14.06 6.24 -15.14
N LEU A 437 13.77 5.62 -14.00
CA LEU A 437 14.64 4.65 -13.33
C LEU A 437 14.01 3.27 -13.50
N THR A 438 14.81 2.31 -13.94
CA THR A 438 14.45 0.88 -13.99
C THR A 438 15.42 0.12 -13.10
N VAL A 439 14.87 -0.74 -12.24
CA VAL A 439 15.66 -1.59 -11.33
C VAL A 439 15.17 -3.02 -11.42
N GLU A 440 16.09 -3.96 -11.63
CA GLU A 440 15.80 -5.40 -11.62
C GLU A 440 16.62 -6.09 -10.54
N TYR A 441 16.00 -7.01 -9.79
CA TYR A 441 16.62 -7.65 -8.62
C TYR A 441 16.86 -9.14 -8.85
N ALA A 442 17.98 -9.65 -8.35
CA ALA A 442 18.29 -11.09 -8.34
C ALA A 442 19.04 -11.48 -7.08
N VAL A 443 18.72 -12.65 -6.52
CA VAL A 443 19.49 -13.26 -5.42
C VAL A 443 20.61 -14.09 -6.03
N ASP A 444 21.81 -13.94 -5.50
CA ASP A 444 22.97 -14.74 -5.87
C ASP A 444 22.81 -16.19 -5.38
N THR A 445 22.81 -17.15 -6.30
CA THR A 445 22.62 -18.58 -5.96
C THR A 445 23.91 -19.25 -5.46
N GLU A 446 25.02 -18.52 -5.41
CA GLU A 446 26.33 -19.00 -4.93
C GLU A 446 26.84 -18.24 -3.68
N GLY A 447 26.02 -17.37 -3.09
CA GLY A 447 26.42 -16.47 -2.01
C GLY A 447 25.25 -15.72 -1.38
N ASN A 448 25.50 -15.07 -0.25
CA ASN A 448 24.45 -14.40 0.51
C ASN A 448 24.29 -12.94 0.08
N ALA A 449 23.88 -12.70 -1.17
CA ALA A 449 23.76 -11.36 -1.73
C ALA A 449 22.54 -11.16 -2.63
N ILE A 450 22.03 -9.93 -2.64
CA ILE A 450 21.02 -9.44 -3.58
C ILE A 450 21.69 -8.42 -4.49
N LEU A 451 21.54 -8.56 -5.81
CA LEU A 451 21.94 -7.55 -6.78
C LEU A 451 20.73 -6.76 -7.26
N ALA A 452 20.96 -5.48 -7.53
CA ALA A 452 20.04 -4.57 -8.19
C ALA A 452 20.75 -4.02 -9.45
N ASP A 453 20.23 -4.34 -10.63
CA ASP A 453 20.65 -3.78 -11.91
C ASP A 453 19.95 -2.44 -12.12
N VAL A 454 20.71 -1.35 -12.22
CA VAL A 454 20.17 0.01 -12.19
C VAL A 454 20.37 0.67 -13.55
N GLU A 455 19.27 1.02 -14.21
CA GLU A 455 19.27 1.78 -15.46
C GLU A 455 18.46 3.07 -15.28
N PHE A 456 19.10 4.21 -15.53
CA PHE A 456 18.49 5.53 -15.42
C PHE A 456 18.64 6.30 -16.73
N GLU A 457 17.56 6.93 -17.17
CA GLU A 457 17.55 7.85 -18.31
C GLU A 457 16.81 9.14 -17.92
N GLY A 458 17.43 10.30 -18.17
CA GLY A 458 16.87 11.61 -17.83
C GLY A 458 17.03 12.64 -18.95
N ALA A 459 16.08 13.58 -19.03
CA ALA A 459 16.12 14.70 -19.98
C ALA A 459 17.25 15.71 -19.67
N ARG A 460 17.84 15.62 -18.48
CA ARG A 460 18.94 16.45 -17.96
C ARG A 460 19.86 15.60 -17.08
N ALA A 461 20.92 16.19 -16.55
CA ALA A 461 21.83 15.47 -15.66
C ALA A 461 21.22 15.33 -14.27
N TYR A 462 21.22 14.11 -13.74
CA TYR A 462 20.78 13.80 -12.37
C TYR A 462 21.86 13.01 -11.64
N ASP A 463 21.80 13.06 -10.32
CA ASP A 463 22.52 12.16 -9.43
C ASP A 463 21.59 11.04 -8.98
N VAL A 464 22.05 9.79 -9.08
CA VAL A 464 21.32 8.59 -8.65
C VAL A 464 22.05 7.99 -7.45
N TYR A 465 21.38 7.93 -6.30
CA TYR A 465 21.91 7.33 -5.08
C TYR A 465 21.18 6.05 -4.73
N ALA A 466 21.92 5.03 -4.31
CA ALA A 466 21.40 3.85 -3.63
C ALA A 466 21.31 4.15 -2.12
N LEU A 467 20.17 3.84 -1.52
CA LEU A 467 19.86 4.07 -0.11
C LEU A 467 19.51 2.74 0.56
N ALA A 468 20.17 2.40 1.67
CA ALA A 468 19.75 1.28 2.51
C ALA A 468 19.46 1.78 3.93
N ASP A 469 18.19 1.74 4.32
CA ASP A 469 17.71 2.08 5.66
C ASP A 469 17.74 0.81 6.52
N THR A 470 18.70 0.73 7.44
CA THR A 470 19.02 -0.52 8.13
C THR A 470 18.11 -0.76 9.32
N THR A 471 17.74 -2.02 9.52
CA THR A 471 16.95 -2.47 10.67
C THR A 471 17.39 -3.89 11.00
N LEU A 472 18.67 -4.06 11.35
CA LEU A 472 19.31 -5.37 11.37
C LEU A 472 18.77 -6.27 12.47
N ALA A 473 18.37 -7.49 12.08
CA ALA A 473 17.68 -8.45 12.93
C ALA A 473 16.49 -7.84 13.70
N ASN A 474 15.59 -7.21 12.94
CA ASN A 474 14.33 -6.62 13.40
C ASN A 474 14.45 -5.40 14.35
N VAL A 475 15.64 -4.84 14.52
CA VAL A 475 15.88 -3.68 15.41
C VAL A 475 16.59 -2.57 14.65
N GLY A 476 15.95 -1.42 14.49
CA GLY A 476 16.48 -0.26 13.74
C GLY A 476 16.97 0.88 14.63
N THR A 477 17.08 0.65 15.94
CA THR A 477 17.49 1.70 16.91
C THR A 477 18.90 1.53 17.44
N ASP A 478 19.60 0.46 17.08
CA ASP A 478 20.93 0.11 17.58
C ASP A 478 21.86 -0.40 16.47
N ASP A 479 21.70 0.10 15.25
CA ASP A 479 22.59 -0.21 14.14
C ASP A 479 23.84 0.68 14.15
N TYR A 480 24.90 0.18 13.55
CA TYR A 480 26.17 0.88 13.35
C TYR A 480 26.58 0.77 11.89
N GLY A 481 26.57 1.91 11.20
CA GLY A 481 27.02 2.06 9.82
C GLY A 481 28.47 2.54 9.76
N SER A 482 29.23 2.06 8.77
CA SER A 482 30.57 2.57 8.49
C SER A 482 30.88 2.58 7.00
N ARG A 483 31.71 3.54 6.59
CA ARG A 483 32.21 3.69 5.22
C ARG A 483 33.69 3.30 5.17
N VAL A 484 34.03 2.40 4.25
CA VAL A 484 35.41 1.95 4.02
C VAL A 484 35.85 2.24 2.58
N GLY A 485 37.17 2.27 2.34
CA GLY A 485 37.78 2.62 1.04
C GLY A 485 38.37 4.04 1.01
N ASP A 486 39.29 4.28 0.07
CA ASP A 486 40.01 5.55 -0.07
C ASP A 486 39.52 6.38 -1.28
N ASP A 487 39.29 5.72 -2.43
CA ASP A 487 38.87 6.36 -3.70
C ASP A 487 37.56 5.78 -4.26
N ARG A 488 37.25 4.53 -3.90
CA ARG A 488 35.97 3.86 -4.16
C ARG A 488 35.49 3.32 -2.83
N TYR A 489 34.26 3.64 -2.48
CA TYR A 489 33.74 3.43 -1.13
C TYR A 489 32.76 2.27 -1.08
N HIS A 490 32.74 1.60 0.07
CA HIS A 490 31.77 0.56 0.42
C HIS A 490 31.13 0.94 1.75
N LEU A 491 29.87 0.56 1.92
CA LEU A 491 29.08 0.87 3.11
C LEU A 491 28.80 -0.44 3.85
N LEU A 492 29.05 -0.47 5.15
CA LEU A 492 28.92 -1.65 5.99
C LEU A 492 27.97 -1.32 7.14
N ALA A 493 27.11 -2.27 7.52
CA ALA A 493 26.27 -2.17 8.70
C ALA A 493 26.33 -3.45 9.55
N ARG A 494 26.18 -3.28 10.85
CA ARG A 494 26.01 -4.34 11.85
C ARG A 494 25.34 -3.74 13.08
N SER A 495 24.87 -4.55 14.01
CA SER A 495 24.46 -4.02 15.32
C SER A 495 25.63 -3.31 16.03
N GLU A 496 25.34 -2.18 16.66
CA GLU A 496 26.24 -1.43 17.55
C GLU A 496 26.67 -2.31 18.73
N ARG A 497 25.74 -3.11 19.27
CA ARG A 497 25.98 -4.01 20.40
C ARG A 497 26.42 -5.38 19.89
N ARG A 498 27.67 -5.74 20.17
CA ARG A 498 28.19 -7.09 19.87
C ARG A 498 27.51 -8.20 20.67
N ASP A 499 26.99 -7.86 21.86
CA ASP A 499 26.23 -8.77 22.73
C ASP A 499 24.86 -8.11 22.99
N ARG A 500 23.86 -8.37 22.13
CA ARG A 500 22.47 -7.94 22.38
C ARG A 500 21.92 -8.70 23.61
N ILE A 501 21.06 -8.05 24.40
CA ILE A 501 20.39 -8.73 25.52
C ILE A 501 19.22 -9.50 24.92
N GLY A 502 19.24 -10.83 25.02
CA GLY A 502 18.28 -11.74 24.38
C GLY A 502 16.82 -11.27 24.44
N GLY A 503 16.25 -11.05 23.26
CA GLY A 503 14.84 -10.83 23.01
C GLY A 503 14.03 -12.12 22.81
N LYS A 504 12.90 -11.99 22.13
CA LYS A 504 12.04 -13.13 21.76
C LYS A 504 12.47 -13.78 20.45
N LEU A 505 13.09 -13.03 19.55
CA LEU A 505 13.64 -13.56 18.30
C LEU A 505 15.08 -14.04 18.55
N VAL A 506 15.33 -15.33 18.35
CA VAL A 506 16.65 -15.96 18.58
C VAL A 506 16.90 -17.04 17.53
N ASP A 507 18.17 -17.39 17.37
CA ASP A 507 18.63 -18.53 16.57
C ASP A 507 18.38 -19.88 17.29
N ASP A 508 18.80 -20.96 16.64
CA ASP A 508 18.56 -22.33 17.10
C ASP A 508 19.34 -22.69 18.38
N ASP A 509 20.40 -21.92 18.70
CA ASP A 509 21.16 -22.02 19.95
C ASP A 509 20.53 -21.18 21.08
N GLY A 510 19.46 -20.43 20.78
CA GLY A 510 18.77 -19.55 21.72
C GLY A 510 19.47 -18.19 21.91
N GLU A 511 20.37 -17.82 21.01
CA GLU A 511 21.11 -16.56 21.04
C GLU A 511 20.52 -15.51 20.07
N PRO A 512 20.70 -14.21 20.35
CA PRO A 512 20.40 -13.12 19.42
C PRO A 512 21.02 -13.28 18.03
N PHE A 513 20.26 -12.93 17.00
CA PHE A 513 20.81 -12.84 15.64
C PHE A 513 21.83 -11.69 15.54
N ALA A 514 23.05 -12.02 15.13
CA ALA A 514 24.10 -11.06 14.85
C ALA A 514 24.33 -10.96 13.34
N VAL A 515 23.60 -10.10 12.65
CA VAL A 515 23.71 -9.91 11.20
C VAL A 515 24.63 -8.74 10.87
N ALA A 516 25.42 -8.89 9.80
CA ALA A 516 26.09 -7.80 9.10
C ALA A 516 25.56 -7.70 7.68
N ALA A 517 25.49 -6.47 7.17
CA ALA A 517 25.14 -6.15 5.79
C ALA A 517 26.23 -5.28 5.15
N ALA A 518 26.40 -5.36 3.83
CA ALA A 518 27.31 -4.52 3.07
C ALA A 518 26.66 -4.08 1.76
N LEU A 519 26.69 -2.77 1.48
CA LEU A 519 26.20 -2.17 0.24
C LEU A 519 27.40 -1.66 -0.58
N THR A 520 27.47 -2.06 -1.84
CA THR A 520 28.52 -1.62 -2.77
C THR A 520 28.04 -1.66 -4.22
N SER A 521 28.80 -1.07 -5.15
CA SER A 521 28.53 -1.15 -6.59
C SER A 521 29.71 -1.80 -7.33
N THR A 522 29.57 -2.09 -8.63
CA THR A 522 30.57 -2.84 -9.44
C THR A 522 32.02 -2.43 -9.20
N ASP A 523 32.28 -1.13 -9.11
CA ASP A 523 33.61 -0.56 -8.86
C ASP A 523 33.69 0.15 -7.49
N GLY A 524 32.66 0.04 -6.64
CA GLY A 524 32.44 0.80 -5.39
C GLY A 524 31.89 2.21 -5.64
N PHE A 525 31.36 2.89 -4.63
CA PHE A 525 30.74 4.21 -4.83
C PHE A 525 31.78 5.34 -4.95
N ALA A 526 31.55 6.30 -5.85
CA ALA A 526 32.40 7.49 -5.97
C ALA A 526 32.22 8.48 -4.80
N TRP A 527 31.03 8.47 -4.20
CA TRP A 527 30.70 9.15 -2.96
C TRP A 527 29.83 8.22 -2.12
N ALA A 528 30.07 8.15 -0.82
CA ALA A 528 29.26 7.37 0.10
C ALA A 528 29.29 7.97 1.50
N SER A 529 28.22 7.78 2.25
CA SER A 529 28.06 8.25 3.62
C SER A 529 27.24 7.27 4.46
N ALA A 530 27.67 7.00 5.69
CA ALA A 530 26.84 6.36 6.71
C ALA A 530 26.18 7.46 7.55
N LEU A 531 24.86 7.59 7.49
CA LEU A 531 24.11 8.71 8.07
C LEU A 531 23.17 8.20 9.16
N ALA A 532 22.97 8.99 10.22
CA ALA A 532 21.89 8.74 11.17
C ALA A 532 20.58 9.36 10.62
N ALA A 533 19.44 8.75 10.95
CA ALA A 533 18.15 9.21 10.45
C ALA A 533 17.75 10.63 10.91
N ASP A 534 18.27 11.09 12.05
CA ASP A 534 18.06 12.43 12.60
C ASP A 534 19.17 13.43 12.23
N ASP A 535 20.04 13.08 11.28
CA ASP A 535 21.18 13.91 10.88
C ASP A 535 20.79 14.98 9.85
N ASP A 536 21.20 16.23 10.09
CA ASP A 536 21.00 17.36 9.17
C ASP A 536 21.54 17.08 7.75
N ALA A 537 22.57 16.23 7.61
CA ALA A 537 23.13 15.87 6.32
C ALA A 537 22.24 14.91 5.52
N LEU A 538 21.47 14.04 6.19
CA LEU A 538 20.48 13.20 5.52
C LEU A 538 19.31 14.07 5.04
N GLU A 539 18.83 14.97 5.88
CA GLU A 539 17.76 15.91 5.55
C GLU A 539 18.16 16.84 4.38
N SER A 540 19.40 17.31 4.36
CA SER A 540 19.96 18.11 3.27
C SER A 540 20.07 17.32 1.95
N LEU A 541 20.46 16.05 2.02
CA LEU A 541 20.51 15.17 0.86
C LEU A 541 19.10 14.91 0.32
N PHE A 542 18.15 14.58 1.18
CA PHE A 542 16.78 14.24 0.78
C PHE A 542 15.98 15.46 0.31
N GLY A 543 16.09 16.59 1.00
CA GLY A 543 15.28 17.78 0.71
C GLY A 543 15.81 18.66 -0.43
N ALA A 544 17.09 18.54 -0.79
CA ALA A 544 17.73 19.42 -1.80
C ALA A 544 18.80 18.74 -2.68
N GLY A 545 19.13 17.47 -2.45
CA GLY A 545 20.18 16.77 -3.20
C GLY A 545 21.59 17.22 -2.84
N GLU A 546 21.75 17.98 -1.76
CA GLU A 546 23.02 18.60 -1.39
C GLU A 546 23.93 17.60 -0.67
N ARG A 547 25.09 17.32 -1.27
CA ARG A 547 26.12 16.48 -0.63
C ARG A 547 26.87 17.27 0.43
N GLY A 548 26.60 16.98 1.70
CA GLY A 548 27.45 17.40 2.81
C GLY A 548 28.83 16.73 2.81
N ALA A 549 29.63 17.03 3.84
CA ALA A 549 30.85 16.26 4.10
C ALA A 549 30.46 14.81 4.45
N ALA A 550 30.92 13.85 3.64
CA ALA A 550 30.59 12.45 3.84
C ALA A 550 30.99 11.96 5.23
N GLN A 551 30.05 11.30 5.91
CA GLN A 551 30.24 10.72 7.23
C GLN A 551 30.84 9.32 7.11
N GLN A 552 31.82 9.05 7.96
CA GLN A 552 32.49 7.74 7.98
C GLN A 552 31.73 6.71 8.80
N GLU A 553 31.00 7.13 9.83
CA GLU A 553 30.35 6.24 10.79
C GLU A 553 29.06 6.89 11.28
N ALA A 554 28.04 6.07 11.53
CA ALA A 554 26.79 6.47 12.17
C ALA A 554 26.31 5.36 13.12
N SER A 555 25.57 5.73 14.16
CA SER A 555 24.94 4.81 15.12
C SER A 555 23.46 5.15 15.29
N GLY A 556 22.64 4.16 15.67
CA GLY A 556 21.22 4.34 15.96
C GLY A 556 20.35 3.82 14.83
N ASN A 557 19.47 4.66 14.30
CA ASN A 557 18.80 4.40 13.03
C ASN A 557 19.72 4.87 11.90
N VAL A 558 20.20 3.94 11.08
CA VAL A 558 21.28 4.18 10.11
C VAL A 558 20.76 4.07 8.68
N VAL A 559 21.05 5.10 7.88
CA VAL A 559 20.83 5.09 6.44
C VAL A 559 22.19 5.12 5.73
N LEU A 560 22.44 4.11 4.91
CA LEU A 560 23.63 4.01 4.06
C LEU A 560 23.31 4.64 2.71
N ALA A 561 24.04 5.67 2.30
CA ALA A 561 23.83 6.36 1.03
C ALA A 561 25.09 6.28 0.14
N GLY A 562 24.95 5.73 -1.06
CA GLY A 562 26.04 5.58 -2.05
C GLY A 562 25.66 6.16 -3.41
N LEU A 563 26.52 6.99 -4.00
CA LEU A 563 26.32 7.56 -5.34
C LEU A 563 26.61 6.49 -6.40
N VAL A 564 25.57 6.04 -7.10
CA VAL A 564 25.65 5.09 -8.23
C VAL A 564 26.27 5.79 -9.43
N GLY A 565 25.76 6.99 -9.78
CA GLY A 565 26.31 7.77 -10.89
C GLY A 565 25.66 9.14 -11.06
N SER A 566 26.24 9.93 -11.96
CA SER A 566 25.78 11.27 -12.30
C SER A 566 25.74 11.45 -13.82
N GLY A 567 24.61 11.90 -14.37
CA GLY A 567 24.49 12.17 -15.81
C GLY A 567 23.06 12.11 -16.34
N THR A 568 22.91 12.23 -17.66
CA THR A 568 21.63 12.01 -18.36
C THR A 568 21.30 10.54 -18.53
N ALA A 569 22.30 9.67 -18.32
CA ALA A 569 22.14 8.23 -18.29
C ALA A 569 23.10 7.65 -17.23
N VAL A 570 22.62 6.72 -16.42
CA VAL A 570 23.41 5.98 -15.42
C VAL A 570 23.08 4.50 -15.56
N SER A 571 24.11 3.66 -15.59
CA SER A 571 24.02 2.20 -15.68
C SER A 571 25.09 1.61 -14.77
N ASP A 572 24.70 0.89 -13.73
CA ASP A 572 25.59 0.16 -12.81
C ASP A 572 24.80 -0.93 -12.08
N THR A 573 25.51 -1.90 -11.49
CA THR A 573 24.92 -2.90 -10.60
C THR A 573 25.32 -2.60 -9.16
N VAL A 574 24.34 -2.60 -8.26
CA VAL A 574 24.52 -2.44 -6.81
C VAL A 574 24.28 -3.79 -6.14
N ALA A 575 25.09 -4.16 -5.16
CA ALA A 575 24.94 -5.40 -4.40
C ALA A 575 24.81 -5.13 -2.90
N LEU A 576 23.92 -5.90 -2.27
CA LEU A 576 23.68 -5.98 -0.84
C LEU A 576 24.05 -7.38 -0.36
N GLY A 577 25.18 -7.51 0.32
CA GLY A 577 25.67 -8.78 0.87
C GLY A 577 25.39 -8.92 2.36
N PHE A 578 25.22 -10.15 2.83
CA PHE A 578 24.89 -10.49 4.22
C PHE A 578 25.87 -11.49 4.82
N ALA A 579 26.06 -11.42 6.13
CA ALA A 579 26.80 -12.45 6.88
C ALA A 579 26.33 -12.54 8.33
N GLU A 580 26.42 -13.75 8.89
CA GLU A 580 26.17 -13.99 10.31
C GLU A 580 27.36 -13.52 11.17
N ARG A 581 27.19 -13.56 12.50
CA ARG A 581 28.20 -13.19 13.51
C ARG A 581 28.70 -11.74 13.42
N ALA A 582 27.88 -10.85 12.85
CA ALA A 582 28.20 -9.44 12.60
C ALA A 582 29.51 -9.24 11.82
N ASP A 583 29.85 -10.19 10.92
CA ASP A 583 31.07 -10.14 10.12
C ASP A 583 30.90 -9.28 8.85
N THR A 584 31.19 -7.99 8.98
CA THR A 584 31.08 -7.04 7.87
C THR A 584 32.09 -7.29 6.74
N ALA A 585 33.18 -8.01 6.98
CA ALA A 585 34.14 -8.36 5.94
C ALA A 585 33.63 -9.51 5.09
N ALA A 586 32.97 -10.50 5.71
CA ALA A 586 32.28 -11.57 5.00
C ALA A 586 31.11 -10.99 4.18
N ALA A 587 30.25 -10.15 4.77
CA ALA A 587 29.13 -9.52 4.06
C ALA A 587 29.59 -8.73 2.81
N LEU A 588 30.70 -7.98 2.90
CA LEU A 588 31.28 -7.30 1.75
C LEU A 588 31.83 -8.30 0.72
N GLY A 589 32.45 -9.38 1.16
CA GLY A 589 32.94 -10.44 0.28
C GLY A 589 31.84 -11.14 -0.51
N GLU A 590 30.67 -11.36 0.09
CA GLU A 590 29.48 -11.90 -0.60
C GLU A 590 29.00 -10.92 -1.69
N ALA A 591 28.89 -9.63 -1.37
CA ALA A 591 28.49 -8.59 -2.33
C ALA A 591 29.49 -8.46 -3.50
N GLU A 592 30.79 -8.40 -3.22
CA GLU A 592 31.83 -8.33 -4.25
C GLU A 592 31.91 -9.62 -5.09
N GLY A 593 31.69 -10.78 -4.47
CA GLY A 593 31.62 -12.07 -5.14
C GLY A 593 30.51 -12.09 -6.18
N ALA A 594 29.30 -11.69 -5.77
CA ALA A 594 28.13 -11.57 -6.63
C ALA A 594 28.36 -10.59 -7.79
N LEU A 595 28.89 -9.39 -7.52
CA LEU A 595 29.22 -8.41 -8.57
C LEU A 595 30.27 -8.93 -9.56
N SER A 596 31.24 -9.73 -9.09
CA SER A 596 32.28 -10.29 -9.96
C SER A 596 31.74 -11.32 -10.97
N ARG A 597 30.63 -11.99 -10.65
CA ARG A 597 29.88 -12.87 -11.57
C ARG A 597 29.08 -12.06 -12.60
N GLY A 598 28.62 -10.88 -12.20
CA GLY A 598 27.83 -9.94 -13.01
C GLY A 598 26.33 -10.28 -13.00
N PHE A 599 25.50 -9.22 -13.04
CA PHE A 599 24.05 -9.32 -12.87
C PHE A 599 23.39 -10.38 -13.78
N ALA A 600 23.61 -10.29 -15.10
CA ALA A 600 22.97 -11.20 -16.06
C ALA A 600 23.29 -12.69 -15.81
N THR A 601 24.46 -13.02 -15.23
CA THR A 601 24.78 -14.40 -14.86
C THR A 601 23.99 -14.83 -13.62
N VAL A 602 23.94 -13.95 -12.61
CA VAL A 602 23.23 -14.21 -11.36
C VAL A 602 21.72 -14.30 -11.59
N GLU A 603 21.14 -13.34 -12.32
CA GLU A 603 19.73 -13.33 -12.71
C GLU A 603 19.36 -14.61 -13.46
N ALA A 604 20.16 -15.03 -14.45
CA ALA A 604 19.90 -16.26 -15.18
C ALA A 604 19.89 -17.49 -14.25
N ALA A 605 20.87 -17.61 -13.35
CA ALA A 605 20.93 -18.72 -12.39
C ALA A 605 19.73 -18.69 -11.41
N TYR A 606 19.37 -17.50 -10.90
CA TYR A 606 18.23 -17.29 -10.03
C TYR A 606 16.91 -17.71 -10.71
N VAL A 607 16.65 -17.23 -11.93
CA VAL A 607 15.47 -17.58 -12.71
C VAL A 607 15.46 -19.07 -13.06
N ASP A 608 16.61 -19.66 -13.37
CA ASP A 608 16.71 -21.08 -13.69
C ASP A 608 16.32 -21.96 -12.49
N THR A 609 16.55 -21.55 -11.23
CA THR A 609 16.06 -22.31 -10.06
C THR A 609 14.54 -22.48 -10.09
N TRP A 610 13.79 -21.40 -10.37
CA TRP A 610 12.34 -21.43 -10.46
C TRP A 610 11.85 -22.21 -11.68
N ARG A 611 12.51 -22.06 -12.83
CA ARG A 611 12.17 -22.82 -14.04
C ARG A 611 12.36 -24.31 -13.85
N GLU A 612 13.44 -24.71 -13.20
CA GLU A 612 13.71 -26.12 -12.88
C GLU A 612 12.65 -26.65 -11.91
N TRP A 613 12.33 -25.89 -10.85
CA TRP A 613 11.30 -26.28 -9.89
C TRP A 613 9.90 -26.38 -10.51
N LEU A 614 9.52 -25.45 -11.40
CA LEU A 614 8.23 -25.47 -12.11
C LEU A 614 8.16 -26.53 -13.22
N ALA A 615 9.28 -26.99 -13.77
CA ALA A 615 9.29 -27.87 -14.94
C ALA A 615 8.60 -29.23 -14.71
N ASP A 616 8.58 -29.68 -13.46
CA ASP A 616 7.98 -30.95 -13.05
C ASP A 616 6.52 -30.81 -12.55
N ARG A 617 5.89 -29.64 -12.72
CA ARG A 617 4.54 -29.34 -12.23
C ARG A 617 3.51 -29.31 -13.37
N GLU A 618 2.36 -29.94 -13.12
CA GLU A 618 1.19 -29.87 -13.99
C GLU A 618 0.22 -28.80 -13.48
N PHE A 619 -0.40 -28.05 -14.39
CA PHE A 619 -1.36 -26.98 -14.08
C PHE A 619 -2.76 -27.36 -14.59
N PRO A 620 -3.83 -26.92 -13.91
CA PRO A 620 -5.19 -27.23 -14.32
C PRO A 620 -5.56 -26.55 -15.65
N ASP A 621 -6.39 -27.21 -16.47
CA ASP A 621 -6.98 -26.71 -17.71
C ASP A 621 -7.78 -25.40 -17.50
N SER A 622 -8.28 -25.15 -16.29
CA SER A 622 -9.00 -23.93 -15.89
C SER A 622 -8.15 -22.67 -15.97
N VAL A 623 -6.81 -22.80 -15.86
CA VAL A 623 -5.87 -21.68 -16.02
C VAL A 623 -5.05 -21.78 -17.30
N VAL A 624 -4.82 -23.00 -17.81
CA VAL A 624 -4.03 -23.21 -19.02
C VAL A 624 -4.74 -22.63 -20.25
N GLY A 625 -4.03 -21.77 -20.98
CA GLY A 625 -4.54 -21.14 -22.20
C GLY A 625 -5.12 -19.74 -21.99
N ASP A 626 -5.24 -19.28 -20.74
CA ASP A 626 -5.37 -17.87 -20.38
C ASP A 626 -4.05 -17.38 -19.79
N ALA A 627 -3.38 -16.44 -20.47
CA ALA A 627 -2.04 -16.02 -20.07
C ALA A 627 -1.99 -15.31 -18.71
N ASP A 628 -3.07 -14.62 -18.32
CA ASP A 628 -3.12 -13.89 -17.06
C ASP A 628 -3.40 -14.85 -15.90
N LEU A 629 -4.36 -15.77 -16.04
CA LEU A 629 -4.62 -16.81 -15.03
C LEU A 629 -3.44 -17.76 -14.85
N GLU A 630 -2.81 -18.19 -15.96
CA GLU A 630 -1.65 -19.07 -15.92
C GLU A 630 -0.45 -18.40 -15.21
N THR A 631 -0.25 -17.09 -15.43
CA THR A 631 0.78 -16.32 -14.73
C THR A 631 0.41 -16.14 -13.25
N GLN A 632 -0.83 -15.79 -12.93
CA GLN A 632 -1.30 -15.68 -11.55
C GLN A 632 -1.13 -17.00 -10.79
N TYR A 633 -1.45 -18.13 -11.41
CA TYR A 633 -1.29 -19.46 -10.83
C TYR A 633 0.18 -19.77 -10.52
N ARG A 634 1.09 -19.52 -11.48
CA ARG A 634 2.54 -19.72 -11.26
C ARG A 634 3.04 -18.87 -10.09
N PHE A 635 2.65 -17.60 -10.04
CA PHE A 635 3.07 -16.70 -8.97
C PHE A 635 2.49 -17.10 -7.61
N ALA A 636 1.23 -17.53 -7.55
CA ALA A 636 0.65 -18.08 -6.34
C ALA A 636 1.44 -19.30 -5.85
N LEU A 637 1.74 -20.25 -6.74
CA LEU A 637 2.45 -21.48 -6.41
C LEU A 637 3.89 -21.21 -5.94
N MET A 638 4.65 -20.40 -6.69
CA MET A 638 6.00 -20.02 -6.29
C MET A 638 6.01 -19.24 -4.97
N THR A 639 5.01 -18.38 -4.73
CA THR A 639 4.87 -17.66 -3.46
C THR A 639 4.67 -18.62 -2.29
N LEU A 640 3.84 -19.67 -2.44
CA LEU A 640 3.65 -20.67 -1.39
C LEU A 640 4.94 -21.41 -1.04
N ALA A 641 5.78 -21.73 -2.03
CA ALA A 641 7.10 -22.29 -1.78
C ALA A 641 8.05 -21.28 -1.12
N ALA A 642 7.99 -20.01 -1.53
CA ALA A 642 8.89 -18.96 -1.03
C ALA A 642 8.64 -18.55 0.42
N VAL A 643 7.44 -18.78 0.97
CA VAL A 643 7.09 -18.45 2.37
C VAL A 643 7.50 -19.54 3.38
N GLU A 644 8.08 -20.63 2.93
CA GLU A 644 8.71 -21.64 3.77
C GLU A 644 10.13 -21.22 4.18
N ASP A 645 10.49 -21.46 5.44
CA ASP A 645 11.85 -21.29 5.92
C ASP A 645 12.81 -22.33 5.33
N LYS A 646 14.03 -21.92 4.99
CA LYS A 646 15.05 -22.83 4.42
C LYS A 646 15.89 -23.58 5.46
N ARG A 647 15.70 -23.29 6.76
CA ARG A 647 16.43 -23.97 7.86
C ARG A 647 15.53 -24.90 8.67
N HIS A 648 14.22 -24.72 8.56
CA HIS A 648 13.19 -25.50 9.26
C HIS A 648 12.16 -25.98 8.26
N ASP A 649 12.37 -27.17 7.72
CA ASP A 649 11.48 -27.80 6.76
C ASP A 649 10.04 -27.83 7.30
N GLY A 650 9.08 -27.47 6.44
CA GLY A 650 7.67 -27.35 6.78
C GLY A 650 7.25 -26.07 7.50
N ALA A 651 8.18 -25.22 7.96
CA ALA A 651 7.85 -23.99 8.68
C ALA A 651 7.46 -22.84 7.73
N GLY A 652 6.23 -22.85 7.25
CA GLY A 652 5.64 -21.81 6.40
C GLY A 652 5.02 -20.65 7.20
N ILE A 653 5.42 -19.40 6.91
CA ILE A 653 4.79 -18.22 7.52
C ILE A 653 3.48 -17.82 6.79
N ALA A 654 2.56 -17.17 7.50
CA ALA A 654 1.29 -16.72 6.92
C ALA A 654 1.46 -15.64 5.83
N SER A 655 2.41 -14.72 6.02
CA SER A 655 2.76 -13.70 5.02
C SER A 655 4.14 -13.09 5.34
N PRO A 656 4.99 -12.85 4.32
CA PRO A 656 6.23 -12.12 4.46
C PRO A 656 5.96 -10.61 4.53
N SER A 657 5.08 -10.16 5.42
CA SER A 657 4.71 -8.75 5.54
C SER A 657 4.43 -8.32 6.98
N VAL A 658 4.44 -7.00 7.20
CA VAL A 658 3.98 -6.37 8.44
C VAL A 658 2.77 -5.51 8.10
N PRO A 659 1.53 -6.02 8.32
CA PRO A 659 0.30 -5.26 8.08
C PRO A 659 0.35 -3.91 8.81
N TRP A 660 0.06 -2.83 8.10
CA TRP A 660 0.16 -1.45 8.59
C TRP A 660 1.47 -1.17 9.34
N GLY A 661 2.59 -1.69 8.82
CA GLY A 661 3.92 -1.58 9.43
C GLY A 661 4.38 -0.14 9.68
N GLU A 662 3.78 0.83 8.99
CA GLU A 662 3.94 2.28 9.20
C GLU A 662 3.51 2.73 10.61
N THR A 663 2.83 1.87 11.37
CA THR A 663 2.44 2.08 12.77
C THR A 663 3.27 1.25 13.75
N GLU A 664 4.02 0.26 13.26
CA GLU A 664 4.80 -0.69 14.07
C GLU A 664 6.24 -0.22 14.26
N TYR A 665 6.61 0.06 15.51
CA TYR A 665 7.95 0.56 15.84
C TYR A 665 8.98 -0.58 15.98
N ALA A 666 10.05 -0.53 15.19
CA ALA A 666 11.11 -1.53 15.09
C ALA A 666 12.24 -1.30 16.12
N ALA A 667 11.92 -1.36 17.41
CA ALA A 667 12.85 -1.10 18.51
C ALA A 667 13.10 -2.30 19.45
N GLU A 668 12.43 -3.42 19.23
CA GLU A 668 12.52 -4.60 20.10
C GLU A 668 12.92 -5.83 19.29
N GLU A 669 13.77 -6.67 19.88
CA GLU A 669 14.18 -7.96 19.32
C GLU A 669 13.03 -8.98 19.45
N ARG A 670 12.05 -8.85 18.54
CA ARG A 670 10.86 -9.70 18.46
C ARG A 670 10.46 -9.93 17.00
N GLY A 671 9.55 -10.87 16.80
CA GLY A 671 8.80 -11.00 15.55
C GLY A 671 7.76 -9.88 15.42
N TYR A 672 7.49 -9.50 14.17
CA TYR A 672 6.53 -8.48 13.78
C TYR A 672 5.61 -9.03 12.68
N GLY A 673 4.42 -8.44 12.56
CA GLY A 673 3.49 -8.76 11.47
C GLY A 673 3.08 -10.22 11.43
N TYR A 674 3.06 -10.78 10.22
CA TYR A 674 2.58 -12.13 9.90
C TYR A 674 3.72 -13.14 9.67
N ASN A 675 4.94 -12.81 10.13
CA ASN A 675 6.12 -13.68 10.05
C ASN A 675 6.11 -14.78 11.13
N PHE A 676 4.98 -15.45 11.32
CA PHE A 676 4.78 -16.55 12.28
C PHE A 676 4.06 -17.71 11.58
N VAL A 677 4.13 -18.91 12.19
CA VAL A 677 3.46 -20.09 11.66
C VAL A 677 2.14 -20.32 12.41
N TRP A 678 1.03 -20.28 11.68
CA TRP A 678 -0.30 -20.69 12.14
C TRP A 678 -0.64 -22.05 11.55
N SER A 679 -1.18 -22.95 12.38
CA SER A 679 -1.65 -24.27 11.93
C SER A 679 -2.74 -24.14 10.86
N ARG A 680 -3.70 -23.21 11.03
CA ARG A 680 -4.75 -22.93 10.05
C ARG A 680 -4.20 -22.48 8.71
N ASP A 681 -3.36 -21.44 8.67
CA ASP A 681 -2.77 -20.95 7.42
C ASP A 681 -1.92 -22.03 6.74
N LEU A 682 -1.13 -22.78 7.51
CA LEU A 682 -0.32 -23.87 7.00
C LEU A 682 -1.17 -25.03 6.44
N TYR A 683 -2.33 -25.32 7.02
CA TYR A 683 -3.31 -26.25 6.44
C TYR A 683 -3.78 -25.78 5.06
N GLN A 684 -4.05 -24.48 4.88
CA GLN A 684 -4.48 -23.95 3.59
C GLN A 684 -3.36 -24.11 2.55
N VAL A 685 -2.13 -23.73 2.89
CA VAL A 685 -0.94 -23.93 2.04
C VAL A 685 -0.75 -25.41 1.71
N PHE A 686 -0.80 -26.28 2.71
CA PHE A 686 -0.72 -27.73 2.55
C PHE A 686 -1.75 -28.27 1.55
N THR A 687 -3.01 -27.86 1.66
CA THR A 687 -4.04 -28.32 0.71
C THR A 687 -3.78 -27.89 -0.72
N ALA A 688 -3.07 -26.79 -0.96
CA ALA A 688 -2.66 -26.42 -2.31
C ALA A 688 -1.43 -27.21 -2.78
N LEU A 689 -0.46 -27.44 -1.88
CA LEU A 689 0.79 -28.16 -2.19
C LEU A 689 0.54 -29.61 -2.61
N ILE A 690 -0.31 -30.35 -1.88
CA ILE A 690 -0.58 -31.76 -2.22
C ILE A 690 -1.26 -31.90 -3.60
N GLU A 691 -2.12 -30.95 -3.99
CA GLU A 691 -2.84 -30.96 -5.27
C GLU A 691 -1.92 -30.71 -6.47
N VAL A 692 -0.81 -30.00 -6.26
CA VAL A 692 0.23 -29.78 -7.28
C VAL A 692 1.36 -30.81 -7.22
N GLY A 693 1.18 -31.87 -6.42
CA GLY A 693 2.15 -32.96 -6.26
C GLY A 693 3.35 -32.63 -5.36
N GLU A 694 3.30 -31.57 -4.56
CA GLU A 694 4.28 -31.26 -3.50
C GLU A 694 3.95 -32.02 -2.21
N VAL A 695 3.79 -33.34 -2.33
CA VAL A 695 3.33 -34.21 -1.23
C VAL A 695 4.39 -34.32 -0.12
N GLU A 696 5.68 -34.38 -0.48
CA GLU A 696 6.79 -34.44 0.50
C GLU A 696 6.84 -33.17 1.35
N ARG A 697 6.87 -31.99 0.71
CA ARG A 697 6.79 -30.69 1.41
C ARG A 697 5.51 -30.54 2.24
N GLY A 698 4.38 -31.07 1.77
CA GLY A 698 3.15 -31.15 2.56
C GLY A 698 3.30 -32.04 3.81
N ALA A 699 4.03 -33.14 3.72
CA ALA A 699 4.34 -34.00 4.86
C ALA A 699 5.26 -33.29 5.86
N ASP A 700 6.25 -32.54 5.39
CA ASP A 700 7.14 -31.74 6.23
C ASP A 700 6.37 -30.66 7.00
N ALA A 701 5.41 -29.99 6.34
CA ALA A 701 4.52 -29.03 6.99
C ALA A 701 3.74 -29.65 8.16
N LEU A 702 3.18 -30.85 7.99
CA LEU A 702 2.50 -31.55 9.08
C LEU A 702 3.47 -32.03 10.17
N ALA A 703 4.64 -32.55 9.78
CA ALA A 703 5.68 -32.97 10.70
C ALA A 703 6.14 -31.78 11.56
N TYR A 704 6.30 -30.59 10.99
CA TYR A 704 6.59 -29.36 11.72
C TYR A 704 5.51 -29.07 12.78
N LEU A 705 4.22 -29.14 12.43
CA LEU A 705 3.13 -28.91 13.39
C LEU A 705 3.20 -29.88 14.58
N TYR A 706 3.41 -31.18 14.32
CA TYR A 706 3.45 -32.19 15.38
C TYR A 706 4.76 -32.24 16.17
N ASN A 707 5.91 -31.98 15.54
CA ASN A 707 7.22 -32.08 16.18
C ASN A 707 7.65 -30.79 16.86
N THR A 708 7.16 -29.65 16.39
CA THR A 708 7.65 -28.33 16.78
C THR A 708 6.58 -27.50 17.50
N GLN A 709 5.31 -27.54 17.08
CA GLN A 709 4.24 -26.75 17.72
C GLN A 709 3.45 -27.51 18.78
N GLN A 710 3.15 -28.78 18.55
CA GLN A 710 2.30 -29.58 19.44
C GLN A 710 2.98 -29.80 20.80
N ASP A 711 2.24 -29.57 21.88
CA ASP A 711 2.71 -29.91 23.23
C ASP A 711 2.31 -31.32 23.67
N ASP A 712 2.80 -31.75 24.85
CA ASP A 712 2.52 -33.09 25.41
C ASP A 712 1.03 -33.36 25.66
N SER A 713 0.17 -32.33 25.70
CA SER A 713 -1.28 -32.48 25.86
C SER A 713 -2.03 -32.64 24.53
N GLY A 714 -1.35 -32.49 23.40
CA GLY A 714 -1.94 -32.47 22.06
C GLY A 714 -2.43 -31.09 21.62
N PHE A 715 -2.20 -30.08 22.44
CA PHE A 715 -2.56 -28.70 22.14
C PHE A 715 -1.58 -28.12 21.11
N LEU A 716 -2.12 -27.44 20.10
CA LEU A 716 -1.35 -26.56 19.23
C LEU A 716 -1.71 -25.11 19.60
N PRO A 717 -0.71 -24.25 19.89
CA PRO A 717 -0.97 -22.85 20.19
C PRO A 717 -1.53 -22.12 18.98
N GLN A 718 -2.16 -20.96 19.23
CA GLN A 718 -2.60 -20.03 18.19
C GLN A 718 -1.53 -19.82 17.10
N ASN A 719 -0.30 -19.48 17.48
CA ASN A 719 0.83 -19.43 16.54
C ASN A 719 2.20 -19.55 17.23
N THR A 720 3.22 -19.79 16.42
CA THR A 720 4.62 -19.94 16.88
C THR A 720 5.61 -19.11 16.05
N TYR A 721 6.76 -18.79 16.67
CA TYR A 721 7.96 -18.47 15.89
C TYR A 721 8.39 -19.71 15.10
N ILE A 722 9.29 -19.54 14.12
CA ILE A 722 9.80 -20.65 13.27
C ILE A 722 10.38 -21.82 14.08
N ASP A 723 10.90 -21.55 15.29
CA ASP A 723 11.46 -22.58 16.18
C ASP A 723 10.42 -23.24 17.12
N GLY A 724 9.12 -23.01 16.89
CA GLY A 724 8.03 -23.60 17.67
C GLY A 724 7.69 -22.88 18.96
N ARG A 725 8.46 -21.86 19.38
CA ARG A 725 8.12 -21.12 20.61
C ARG A 725 6.81 -20.35 20.41
N THR A 726 5.89 -20.51 21.34
CA THR A 726 4.58 -19.84 21.32
C THR A 726 4.72 -18.32 21.30
N ARG A 727 4.07 -17.68 20.32
CA ARG A 727 3.93 -16.21 20.28
C ARG A 727 2.66 -15.79 21.00
N TRP A 728 1.50 -16.27 20.53
CA TRP A 728 0.22 -16.23 21.23
C TRP A 728 -0.26 -17.65 21.52
N GLY A 729 -0.85 -17.84 22.70
CA GLY A 729 -1.29 -19.14 23.19
C GLY A 729 -2.81 -19.25 23.32
N GLY A 730 -3.57 -18.53 22.48
CA GLY A 730 -5.01 -18.71 22.39
C GLY A 730 -5.36 -20.13 21.93
N GLU A 731 -6.49 -20.66 22.40
CA GLU A 731 -7.01 -21.95 21.95
C GLU A 731 -7.96 -21.75 20.78
N GLN A 732 -7.60 -22.35 19.65
CA GLN A 732 -8.38 -22.36 18.42
C GLN A 732 -8.57 -23.82 18.03
N MET A 733 -9.80 -24.33 18.20
CA MET A 733 -10.06 -25.77 18.02
C MET A 733 -9.81 -26.24 16.58
N ASP A 734 -9.95 -25.35 15.61
CA ASP A 734 -9.61 -25.59 14.20
C ASP A 734 -8.10 -25.80 14.00
N ASN A 735 -7.23 -24.99 14.63
CA ASN A 735 -5.77 -25.20 14.59
C ASN A 735 -5.35 -26.58 15.12
N ILE A 736 -6.13 -27.16 16.03
CA ILE A 736 -5.87 -28.45 16.66
C ILE A 736 -6.47 -29.60 15.83
N ALA A 737 -7.58 -29.35 15.13
CA ALA A 737 -8.28 -30.34 14.34
C ALA A 737 -7.72 -30.52 12.91
N PHE A 738 -7.31 -29.44 12.24
CA PHE A 738 -6.79 -29.51 10.86
C PHE A 738 -5.60 -30.46 10.67
N PRO A 739 -4.62 -30.59 11.59
CA PRO A 739 -3.54 -31.56 11.45
C PRO A 739 -4.00 -33.01 11.24
N ALA A 740 -5.14 -33.42 11.83
CA ALA A 740 -5.69 -34.75 11.60
C ALA A 740 -6.30 -34.90 10.20
N VAL A 741 -6.85 -33.83 9.63
CA VAL A 741 -7.31 -33.77 8.24
C VAL A 741 -6.12 -33.89 7.30
N MET A 742 -5.03 -33.15 7.56
CA MET A 742 -3.78 -33.23 6.80
C MET A 742 -3.22 -34.66 6.80
N ALA A 743 -3.19 -35.31 7.97
CA ALA A 743 -2.68 -36.67 8.12
C ALA A 743 -3.47 -37.69 7.26
N TRP A 744 -4.79 -37.55 7.19
CA TRP A 744 -5.63 -38.40 6.36
C TRP A 744 -5.43 -38.11 4.86
N GLN A 745 -5.38 -36.84 4.46
CA GLN A 745 -5.14 -36.46 3.06
C GLN A 745 -3.76 -36.93 2.58
N LEU A 746 -2.72 -36.86 3.41
CA LEU A 746 -1.40 -37.45 3.12
C LEU A 746 -1.49 -38.96 2.94
N TYR A 747 -2.25 -39.64 3.79
CA TYR A 747 -2.49 -41.07 3.67
C TYR A 747 -3.18 -41.43 2.34
N GLU A 748 -4.17 -40.64 1.91
CA GLU A 748 -4.83 -40.80 0.60
C GLU A 748 -3.85 -40.56 -0.57
N HIS A 749 -2.87 -39.67 -0.39
CA HIS A 749 -1.78 -39.43 -1.32
C HIS A 749 -0.61 -40.43 -1.20
N GLY A 750 -0.75 -41.45 -0.34
CA GLY A 750 0.19 -42.57 -0.24
C GLY A 750 1.30 -42.42 0.80
N VAL A 751 1.29 -41.38 1.63
CA VAL A 751 2.22 -41.19 2.75
C VAL A 751 1.62 -41.86 3.99
N THR A 752 2.18 -43.01 4.40
CA THR A 752 1.72 -43.71 5.61
C THR A 752 2.41 -43.18 6.85
N LEU A 753 1.86 -43.47 8.04
CA LEU A 753 2.53 -43.18 9.32
C LEU A 753 3.91 -43.85 9.48
N ALA A 754 4.23 -44.85 8.66
CA ALA A 754 5.55 -45.47 8.66
C ALA A 754 6.57 -44.72 7.80
N ASP A 755 6.10 -43.86 6.89
CA ASP A 755 6.91 -43.05 5.98
C ASP A 755 7.03 -41.59 6.45
N ALA A 756 6.08 -41.13 7.27
CA ALA A 756 6.04 -39.79 7.83
C ALA A 756 7.00 -39.59 9.02
N ASP A 757 7.48 -38.35 9.19
CA ASP A 757 8.30 -37.92 10.34
C ASP A 757 7.45 -37.52 11.56
N TYR A 758 6.25 -38.08 11.69
CA TYR A 758 5.37 -37.99 12.87
C TYR A 758 4.68 -39.34 13.08
N ASP A 759 4.15 -39.59 14.27
CA ASP A 759 3.54 -40.88 14.63
C ASP A 759 2.04 -40.79 14.98
N TYR A 760 1.41 -41.97 15.16
CA TYR A 760 -0.01 -42.06 15.54
C TYR A 760 -0.30 -41.39 16.89
N GLU A 761 0.64 -41.42 17.83
CA GLU A 761 0.44 -40.87 19.17
C GLU A 761 0.30 -39.34 19.10
N GLN A 762 1.04 -38.66 18.23
CA GLN A 762 0.86 -37.22 17.97
C GLN A 762 -0.54 -36.92 17.40
N VAL A 763 -1.02 -37.70 16.41
CA VAL A 763 -2.40 -37.56 15.88
C VAL A 763 -3.43 -37.79 16.99
N ARG A 764 -3.25 -38.86 17.77
CA ARG A 764 -4.11 -39.25 18.89
C ARG A 764 -4.20 -38.16 19.96
N ARG A 765 -3.11 -37.48 20.30
CA ARG A 765 -3.10 -36.41 21.30
C ARG A 765 -3.95 -35.22 20.87
N SER A 766 -3.82 -34.74 19.64
CA SER A 766 -4.65 -33.63 19.14
C SER A 766 -6.13 -34.01 19.01
N ALA A 767 -6.44 -35.20 18.45
CA ALA A 767 -7.82 -35.69 18.42
C ALA A 767 -8.40 -35.87 19.83
N GLY A 768 -7.57 -36.30 20.79
CA GLY A 768 -7.92 -36.39 22.19
C GLY A 768 -8.18 -35.05 22.86
N TYR A 769 -7.39 -34.03 22.53
CA TYR A 769 -7.63 -32.65 22.96
C TYR A 769 -8.98 -32.15 22.44
N VAL A 770 -9.26 -32.37 21.15
CA VAL A 770 -10.55 -32.03 20.54
C VAL A 770 -11.70 -32.74 21.27
N ALA A 771 -11.60 -34.06 21.45
CA ALA A 771 -12.64 -34.86 22.09
C ALA A 771 -12.90 -34.45 23.56
N ALA A 772 -11.88 -33.98 24.27
CA ALA A 772 -12.00 -33.56 25.66
C ALA A 772 -12.62 -32.17 25.82
N ASN A 773 -12.26 -31.22 24.94
CA ASN A 773 -12.54 -29.80 25.12
C ASN A 773 -13.70 -29.28 24.25
N GLY A 774 -13.88 -29.83 23.04
CA GLY A 774 -14.92 -29.41 22.09
C GLY A 774 -16.35 -29.72 22.52
N PRO A 775 -17.37 -29.16 21.84
CA PRO A 775 -17.31 -28.42 20.56
C PRO A 775 -17.25 -26.89 20.70
N GLN A 776 -16.98 -26.38 21.91
CA GLN A 776 -16.78 -24.95 22.12
C GLN A 776 -15.31 -24.61 21.85
N THR A 777 -15.05 -23.50 21.18
CA THR A 777 -13.70 -22.94 21.02
C THR A 777 -13.52 -21.68 21.88
N ALA A 778 -12.30 -21.44 22.37
CA ALA A 778 -11.96 -20.19 23.05
C ALA A 778 -11.80 -19.02 22.07
N GLN A 779 -11.44 -19.30 20.83
CA GLN A 779 -11.36 -18.37 19.71
C GLN A 779 -11.77 -19.10 18.42
N GLU A 780 -12.65 -18.51 17.61
CA GLU A 780 -12.87 -18.96 16.23
C GLU A 780 -11.75 -18.47 15.29
N ARG A 781 -11.84 -18.77 13.99
CA ARG A 781 -10.77 -18.55 13.01
C ARG A 781 -10.25 -17.11 12.90
N TRP A 782 -11.02 -16.12 13.36
CA TRP A 782 -10.59 -14.71 13.41
C TRP A 782 -9.88 -14.33 14.70
N GLU A 783 -9.71 -15.28 15.61
CA GLU A 783 -8.91 -15.15 16.83
C GLU A 783 -9.52 -14.21 17.89
N GLU A 784 -10.82 -13.97 17.81
CA GLU A 784 -11.48 -12.88 18.55
C GLU A 784 -12.46 -13.37 19.62
N GLU A 785 -13.30 -14.36 19.30
CA GLU A 785 -14.50 -14.65 20.08
C GLU A 785 -14.59 -16.12 20.52
N ALA A 786 -15.02 -16.33 21.77
CA ALA A 786 -15.28 -17.64 22.33
C ALA A 786 -16.75 -18.06 22.12
N GLY A 787 -16.99 -19.37 21.96
CA GLY A 787 -18.34 -19.91 21.76
C GLY A 787 -18.42 -21.12 20.83
N TYR A 788 -19.63 -21.39 20.34
CA TYR A 788 -19.91 -22.42 19.34
C TYR A 788 -19.90 -21.76 17.97
N SER A 789 -18.87 -22.05 17.17
CA SER A 789 -18.72 -21.52 15.82
C SER A 789 -18.97 -22.64 14.82
N PRO A 790 -19.85 -22.45 13.81
CA PRO A 790 -20.05 -23.47 12.78
C PRO A 790 -18.77 -23.75 11.98
N SER A 791 -17.86 -22.77 11.85
CA SER A 791 -16.57 -22.94 11.19
C SER A 791 -15.63 -23.86 12.00
N SER A 792 -15.40 -23.56 13.28
CA SER A 792 -14.54 -24.40 14.13
C SER A 792 -15.13 -25.80 14.33
N ILE A 793 -16.45 -25.90 14.52
CA ILE A 793 -17.12 -27.21 14.69
C ILE A 793 -17.01 -28.05 13.42
N ALA A 794 -17.06 -27.45 12.22
CA ALA A 794 -16.83 -28.17 10.96
C ALA A 794 -15.42 -28.79 10.92
N ALA A 795 -14.39 -28.01 11.30
CA ALA A 795 -13.02 -28.50 11.40
C ALA A 795 -12.87 -29.60 12.45
N GLU A 796 -13.49 -29.45 13.62
CA GLU A 796 -13.50 -30.46 14.69
C GLU A 796 -14.13 -31.79 14.26
N ILE A 797 -15.30 -31.75 13.59
CA ILE A 797 -15.96 -32.94 13.04
C ILE A 797 -15.06 -33.60 12.00
N ALA A 798 -14.54 -32.83 11.04
CA ALA A 798 -13.66 -33.34 9.99
C ALA A 798 -12.38 -33.97 10.56
N GLY A 799 -11.74 -33.31 11.53
CA GLY A 799 -10.53 -33.79 12.19
C GLY A 799 -10.76 -35.09 12.96
N LEU A 800 -11.87 -35.22 13.71
CA LEU A 800 -12.21 -36.45 14.42
C LEU A 800 -12.51 -37.62 13.46
N CYS A 801 -13.22 -37.37 12.37
CA CYS A 801 -13.48 -38.37 11.34
C CYS A 801 -12.21 -38.82 10.63
N CYS A 802 -11.34 -37.89 10.25
CA CYS A 802 -10.06 -38.18 9.60
C CYS A 802 -9.12 -38.95 10.54
N ALA A 803 -9.04 -38.56 11.82
CA ALA A 803 -8.27 -39.29 12.82
C ALA A 803 -8.80 -40.73 13.02
N ALA A 804 -10.12 -40.91 13.02
CA ALA A 804 -10.73 -42.23 13.12
C ALA A 804 -10.44 -43.11 11.90
N ALA A 805 -10.53 -42.54 10.69
CA ALA A 805 -10.20 -43.24 9.46
C ALA A 805 -8.72 -43.68 9.45
N LEU A 806 -7.82 -42.80 9.88
CA LEU A 806 -6.40 -43.13 10.02
C LEU A 806 -6.16 -44.24 11.06
N ALA A 807 -6.84 -44.20 12.20
CA ALA A 807 -6.76 -45.23 13.23
C ALA A 807 -7.24 -46.60 12.72
N LEU A 808 -8.32 -46.65 11.94
CA LEU A 808 -8.83 -47.88 11.32
C LEU A 808 -7.86 -48.43 10.28
N ALA A 809 -7.35 -47.57 9.39
CA ALA A 809 -6.37 -47.94 8.38
C ALA A 809 -5.09 -48.52 9.01
N GLU A 810 -4.60 -47.90 10.08
CA GLU A 810 -3.43 -48.38 10.82
C GLU A 810 -3.71 -49.72 11.54
N ALA A 811 -4.90 -49.87 12.15
CA ALA A 811 -5.30 -51.14 12.77
C ALA A 811 -5.34 -52.30 11.76
N ASP A 812 -5.89 -52.05 10.58
CA ASP A 812 -5.97 -53.03 9.50
C ASP A 812 -4.59 -53.38 8.93
N ARG A 813 -3.71 -52.38 8.77
CA ARG A 813 -2.30 -52.58 8.38
C ARG A 813 -1.57 -53.47 9.40
N LEU A 814 -1.75 -53.19 10.69
CA LEU A 814 -1.14 -53.95 11.77
C LEU A 814 -1.64 -55.40 11.81
N ASP A 815 -2.95 -55.62 11.69
CA ASP A 815 -3.54 -56.96 11.62
C ASP A 815 -3.03 -57.75 10.41
N ALA A 816 -2.83 -57.10 9.26
CA ALA A 816 -2.25 -57.72 8.08
C ALA A 816 -0.75 -58.07 8.23
N SER A 817 -0.04 -57.39 9.13
CA SER A 817 1.42 -57.51 9.32
C SER A 817 1.85 -58.56 10.36
N ALA A 818 0.91 -59.25 11.02
CA ALA A 818 1.11 -60.13 12.18
C ALA A 818 2.35 -61.06 12.09
N GLY A 819 3.48 -60.62 12.66
CA GLY A 819 4.74 -61.36 12.60
C GLY A 819 5.91 -60.90 13.48
N ASP A 820 5.97 -59.64 13.93
CA ASP A 820 7.08 -59.18 14.79
C ASP A 820 6.56 -58.47 16.05
N PRO A 821 6.72 -59.06 17.26
CA PRO A 821 6.35 -58.39 18.50
C PRO A 821 7.42 -57.34 18.86
N ALA A 822 7.30 -56.14 18.30
CA ALA A 822 7.94 -54.94 18.84
C ALA A 822 7.09 -54.38 20.00
N ILE A 823 7.74 -53.69 20.95
CA ILE A 823 7.18 -53.39 22.29
C ILE A 823 6.38 -52.07 22.34
N ASP A 824 6.43 -51.23 21.29
CA ASP A 824 5.86 -49.87 21.27
C ASP A 824 4.84 -49.61 20.13
N ILE A 825 4.14 -50.64 19.64
CA ILE A 825 3.07 -50.47 18.62
C ILE A 825 1.69 -50.46 19.31
N PRO A 826 0.78 -49.52 18.98
CA PRO A 826 -0.59 -49.53 19.50
C PRO A 826 -1.31 -50.85 19.21
N ASP A 827 -2.12 -51.34 20.15
CA ASP A 827 -2.93 -52.54 19.95
C ASP A 827 -4.03 -52.24 18.91
N PRO A 828 -4.24 -53.08 17.87
CA PRO A 828 -5.30 -52.85 16.90
C PRO A 828 -6.70 -52.70 17.51
N ALA A 829 -6.94 -53.24 18.71
CA ALA A 829 -8.19 -53.03 19.42
C ALA A 829 -8.30 -51.65 20.08
N SER A 830 -7.20 -51.03 20.54
CA SER A 830 -7.22 -49.66 21.06
C SER A 830 -7.39 -48.64 19.93
N LEU A 831 -6.74 -48.85 18.78
CA LEU A 831 -6.96 -48.02 17.57
C LEU A 831 -8.43 -48.02 17.15
N ARG A 832 -9.07 -49.20 17.13
CA ARG A 832 -10.50 -49.31 16.84
C ARG A 832 -11.38 -48.69 17.92
N ALA A 833 -10.97 -48.75 19.18
CA ALA A 833 -11.68 -48.07 20.27
C ALA A 833 -11.64 -46.54 20.12
N ASP A 834 -10.50 -45.99 19.69
CA ASP A 834 -10.34 -44.57 19.39
C ASP A 834 -11.24 -44.16 18.25
N ALA A 835 -11.17 -44.89 17.13
CA ALA A 835 -11.98 -44.62 15.95
C ALA A 835 -13.47 -44.60 16.27
N LEU A 836 -13.97 -45.58 17.02
CA LEU A 836 -15.38 -45.61 17.42
C LEU A 836 -15.76 -44.43 18.31
N ALA A 837 -14.89 -44.06 19.27
CA ALA A 837 -15.15 -42.92 20.15
C ALA A 837 -15.19 -41.59 19.40
N TRP A 838 -14.24 -41.36 18.49
CA TRP A 838 -14.16 -40.14 17.70
C TRP A 838 -15.27 -40.03 16.66
N LEU A 839 -15.60 -41.11 15.94
CA LEU A 839 -16.74 -41.12 15.01
C LEU A 839 -18.06 -40.86 15.72
N ALA A 840 -18.29 -41.48 16.88
CA ALA A 840 -19.53 -41.28 17.62
C ALA A 840 -19.67 -39.85 18.18
N LEU A 841 -18.54 -39.21 18.51
CA LEU A 841 -18.51 -37.82 18.92
C LEU A 841 -18.76 -36.88 17.74
N ALA A 842 -18.09 -37.11 16.61
CA ALA A 842 -18.28 -36.36 15.38
C ALA A 842 -19.75 -36.45 14.88
N ASP A 843 -20.36 -37.62 14.98
CA ASP A 843 -21.77 -37.83 14.68
C ASP A 843 -22.71 -37.01 15.57
N ASP A 844 -22.51 -37.03 16.89
CA ASP A 844 -23.31 -36.20 17.83
C ASP A 844 -23.17 -34.72 17.51
N TRP A 845 -21.97 -34.26 17.13
CA TRP A 845 -21.74 -32.86 16.80
C TRP A 845 -22.33 -32.46 15.44
N ALA A 846 -22.22 -33.32 14.43
CA ALA A 846 -22.84 -33.12 13.12
C ALA A 846 -24.37 -33.04 13.21
N ASP A 847 -24.98 -33.84 14.09
CA ASP A 847 -26.43 -33.83 14.33
C ASP A 847 -26.90 -32.57 15.12
N ARG A 848 -26.00 -31.92 15.87
CA ARG A 848 -26.34 -30.82 16.79
C ARG A 848 -25.77 -29.45 16.43
N VAL A 849 -24.92 -29.36 15.41
CA VAL A 849 -24.32 -28.06 15.00
C VAL A 849 -25.39 -27.00 14.67
N GLU A 850 -26.51 -27.41 14.06
CA GLU A 850 -27.67 -26.53 13.82
C GLU A 850 -28.29 -26.05 15.13
N GLU A 851 -28.50 -26.94 16.11
CA GLU A 851 -29.04 -26.62 17.44
C GLU A 851 -28.22 -25.52 18.12
N TRP A 852 -26.89 -25.56 17.99
CA TRP A 852 -26.00 -24.63 18.66
C TRP A 852 -25.74 -23.34 17.91
N CYS A 853 -25.85 -23.35 16.58
CA CYS A 853 -25.31 -22.29 15.74
C CYS A 853 -26.33 -21.61 14.81
N ALA A 854 -27.51 -22.19 14.59
CA ALA A 854 -28.52 -21.65 13.66
C ALA A 854 -29.77 -21.14 14.40
N THR A 855 -30.12 -19.86 14.19
CA THR A 855 -31.29 -19.26 14.85
C THR A 855 -32.58 -19.58 14.10
N ASP A 856 -33.60 -20.05 14.80
CA ASP A 856 -34.96 -20.24 14.29
C ASP A 856 -35.81 -18.96 14.41
N VAL A 857 -35.39 -18.03 15.26
CA VAL A 857 -36.10 -16.78 15.56
C VAL A 857 -35.70 -15.62 14.65
N GLY A 858 -34.41 -15.52 14.32
CA GLY A 858 -33.88 -14.43 13.50
C GLY A 858 -34.04 -13.04 14.13
N THR A 859 -34.07 -12.01 13.29
CA THR A 859 -34.20 -10.61 13.72
C THR A 859 -35.13 -9.80 12.80
N ASP A 860 -35.34 -8.52 13.11
CA ASP A 860 -36.07 -7.60 12.23
C ASP A 860 -35.35 -7.38 10.89
N ARG A 861 -34.02 -7.60 10.85
CA ARG A 861 -33.18 -7.48 9.64
C ARG A 861 -33.12 -8.80 8.87
N HIS A 862 -33.04 -9.93 9.57
CA HIS A 862 -32.92 -11.27 9.01
C HIS A 862 -34.12 -12.13 9.41
N ALA A 863 -35.18 -12.07 8.59
CA ALA A 863 -36.46 -12.71 8.89
C ALA A 863 -36.63 -14.11 8.27
N GLU A 864 -35.75 -14.49 7.33
CA GLU A 864 -35.74 -15.84 6.77
C GLU A 864 -34.92 -16.73 7.70
N THR A 865 -35.56 -17.72 8.33
CA THR A 865 -34.96 -18.63 9.31
C THR A 865 -35.22 -20.09 8.93
N PRO A 866 -34.37 -21.04 9.36
CA PRO A 866 -33.17 -20.86 10.18
C PRO A 866 -31.91 -20.44 9.41
N TYR A 867 -31.02 -19.66 10.01
CA TYR A 867 -29.70 -19.30 9.46
C TYR A 867 -28.60 -19.39 10.51
N TYR A 868 -27.37 -19.71 10.08
CA TYR A 868 -26.18 -19.76 10.93
C TYR A 868 -25.68 -18.36 11.30
N LEU A 869 -25.33 -18.21 12.58
CA LEU A 869 -24.62 -17.04 13.10
C LEU A 869 -23.10 -17.24 12.96
N ARG A 870 -22.31 -16.17 13.12
CA ARG A 870 -20.86 -16.27 13.26
C ARG A 870 -20.45 -17.21 14.41
N ILE A 871 -20.98 -16.94 15.61
CA ILE A 871 -20.63 -17.66 16.83
C ILE A 871 -21.67 -17.39 17.92
N THR A 872 -22.09 -18.42 18.65
CA THR A 872 -23.00 -18.28 19.81
C THR A 872 -22.26 -18.40 21.13
N ALA A 873 -22.65 -17.63 22.15
CA ALA A 873 -21.91 -17.62 23.42
C ALA A 873 -22.05 -18.91 24.23
N ASP A 874 -23.24 -19.51 24.19
CA ASP A 874 -23.66 -20.61 25.07
C ASP A 874 -24.35 -21.75 24.33
N GLY A 875 -24.31 -21.76 22.99
CA GLY A 875 -24.97 -22.78 22.17
C GLY A 875 -26.49 -22.59 22.08
N ASP A 876 -26.99 -21.38 22.38
CA ASP A 876 -28.39 -20.99 22.20
C ASP A 876 -28.49 -19.86 21.16
N PRO A 877 -28.65 -20.19 19.86
CA PRO A 877 -28.63 -19.20 18.78
C PRO A 877 -29.84 -18.25 18.80
N ASP A 878 -30.90 -18.58 19.56
CA ASP A 878 -32.09 -17.73 19.69
C ASP A 878 -32.01 -16.75 20.86
N SER A 879 -30.94 -16.80 21.65
CA SER A 879 -30.81 -16.03 22.90
C SER A 879 -30.73 -14.51 22.67
N GLY A 880 -30.23 -14.11 21.50
CA GLY A 880 -30.04 -12.71 21.10
C GLY A 880 -29.12 -11.93 22.04
N ARG A 881 -28.10 -12.58 22.58
CA ARG A 881 -27.18 -11.96 23.53
C ARG A 881 -26.43 -10.80 22.87
N PRO A 882 -26.33 -9.63 23.54
CA PRO A 882 -25.46 -8.56 23.06
C PRO A 882 -24.00 -8.98 23.11
N ARG A 883 -23.29 -8.84 21.98
CA ARG A 883 -21.86 -9.12 21.83
C ARG A 883 -21.15 -7.89 21.28
N THR A 884 -20.01 -7.54 21.88
CA THR A 884 -19.18 -6.41 21.44
C THR A 884 -18.08 -6.97 20.58
N ILE A 885 -18.03 -6.56 19.32
CA ILE A 885 -17.01 -6.98 18.36
C ILE A 885 -15.63 -6.53 18.84
N ALA A 886 -14.61 -7.33 18.54
CA ALA A 886 -13.20 -7.01 18.79
C ALA A 886 -12.75 -5.72 18.08
N ASN A 887 -11.50 -5.31 18.30
CA ASN A 887 -10.88 -4.16 17.62
C ASN A 887 -11.66 -2.84 17.80
N ASP A 888 -12.19 -2.61 19.01
CA ASP A 888 -13.08 -1.48 19.36
C ASP A 888 -14.36 -1.40 18.51
N GLY A 889 -14.82 -2.54 17.99
CA GLY A 889 -16.03 -2.65 17.20
C GLY A 889 -17.34 -2.39 17.97
N PRO A 890 -18.45 -2.23 17.25
CA PRO A 890 -19.77 -1.99 17.84
C PRO A 890 -20.30 -3.20 18.62
N THR A 891 -21.28 -2.96 19.49
CA THR A 891 -22.07 -4.02 20.13
C THR A 891 -23.33 -4.32 19.33
N TYR A 892 -23.53 -5.58 18.96
CA TYR A 892 -24.71 -6.09 18.26
C TYR A 892 -25.41 -7.20 19.04
N ASP A 893 -26.65 -7.50 18.67
CA ASP A 893 -27.27 -8.79 18.98
C ASP A 893 -26.51 -9.87 18.20
N GLU A 894 -26.13 -10.99 18.83
CA GLU A 894 -25.32 -12.02 18.15
C GLU A 894 -25.99 -12.58 16.88
N ARG A 895 -27.32 -12.52 16.77
CA ARG A 895 -28.08 -12.92 15.58
C ARG A 895 -27.92 -11.98 14.39
N GLU A 896 -27.40 -10.77 14.60
CA GLU A 896 -27.07 -9.80 13.56
C GLU A 896 -25.60 -9.93 13.11
N ILE A 897 -24.78 -10.75 13.79
CA ILE A 897 -23.36 -10.94 13.45
C ILE A 897 -23.25 -12.12 12.48
N ILE A 898 -23.39 -11.81 11.19
CA ILE A 898 -23.36 -12.76 10.08
C ILE A 898 -21.92 -12.94 9.58
N ASP A 899 -21.48 -14.19 9.38
CA ASP A 899 -20.16 -14.60 8.87
C ASP A 899 -20.35 -15.77 7.88
N GLY A 900 -19.51 -15.86 6.85
CA GLY A 900 -19.54 -16.93 5.85
C GLY A 900 -18.98 -18.29 6.31
N GLY A 901 -18.43 -18.38 7.52
CA GLY A 901 -17.67 -19.54 8.02
C GLY A 901 -18.48 -20.83 8.17
N PHE A 902 -19.82 -20.77 8.14
CA PHE A 902 -20.64 -21.98 8.04
C PHE A 902 -20.43 -22.73 6.71
N LEU A 903 -19.90 -22.08 5.67
CA LEU A 903 -19.55 -22.74 4.40
C LEU A 903 -18.52 -23.86 4.59
N GLU A 904 -17.71 -23.80 5.66
CA GLU A 904 -16.81 -24.89 6.05
C GLU A 904 -17.56 -26.21 6.31
N LEU A 905 -18.83 -26.17 6.75
CA LEU A 905 -19.65 -27.37 6.90
C LEU A 905 -19.87 -28.08 5.56
N VAL A 906 -19.99 -27.33 4.47
CA VAL A 906 -20.14 -27.89 3.12
C VAL A 906 -18.79 -28.29 2.56
N ARG A 907 -17.80 -27.40 2.66
CA ARG A 907 -16.45 -27.59 2.13
C ARG A 907 -15.75 -28.81 2.73
N LEU A 908 -15.90 -29.04 4.03
CA LEU A 908 -15.34 -30.21 4.72
C LEU A 908 -16.26 -31.44 4.69
N GLY A 909 -17.38 -31.40 3.97
CA GLY A 909 -18.25 -32.57 3.74
C GLY A 909 -19.18 -32.94 4.90
N VAL A 910 -19.45 -32.03 5.84
CA VAL A 910 -20.35 -32.26 6.99
C VAL A 910 -21.83 -32.05 6.62
N LYS A 911 -22.13 -31.12 5.69
CA LYS A 911 -23.49 -30.79 5.23
C LYS A 911 -23.56 -30.74 3.70
N PRO A 912 -24.69 -31.14 3.10
CA PRO A 912 -24.90 -30.95 1.67
C PRO A 912 -25.10 -29.47 1.34
N ALA A 913 -24.68 -29.05 0.13
CA ALA A 913 -24.81 -27.66 -0.31
C ALA A 913 -26.27 -27.21 -0.49
N ASP A 914 -27.20 -28.13 -0.72
CA ASP A 914 -28.63 -27.84 -0.87
C ASP A 914 -29.42 -27.92 0.45
N ASP A 915 -28.74 -28.11 1.57
CA ASP A 915 -29.35 -28.05 2.90
C ASP A 915 -30.13 -26.73 3.08
N PRO A 916 -31.39 -26.76 3.55
CA PRO A 916 -32.20 -25.55 3.69
C PRO A 916 -31.58 -24.47 4.59
N VAL A 917 -30.88 -24.84 5.66
CA VAL A 917 -30.23 -23.90 6.58
C VAL A 917 -29.01 -23.28 5.90
N ILE A 918 -28.22 -24.08 5.18
CA ILE A 918 -27.08 -23.59 4.38
C ILE A 918 -27.55 -22.59 3.34
N ARG A 919 -28.55 -22.93 2.53
CA ARG A 919 -29.07 -22.05 1.47
C ARG A 919 -29.60 -20.73 2.01
N ASN A 920 -30.32 -20.79 3.13
CA ASN A 920 -30.82 -19.58 3.76
C ASN A 920 -29.65 -18.71 4.30
N SER A 921 -28.66 -19.34 4.95
CA SER A 921 -27.49 -18.65 5.48
C SER A 921 -26.66 -17.99 4.37
N VAL A 922 -26.54 -18.62 3.21
CA VAL A 922 -25.92 -18.06 1.99
C VAL A 922 -26.62 -16.77 1.57
N SER A 923 -27.96 -16.79 1.48
CA SER A 923 -28.73 -15.58 1.15
C SER A 923 -28.52 -14.47 2.19
N VAL A 924 -28.50 -14.82 3.47
CA VAL A 924 -28.28 -13.86 4.57
C VAL A 924 -26.88 -13.26 4.52
N VAL A 925 -25.84 -14.04 4.22
CA VAL A 925 -24.47 -13.55 4.02
C VAL A 925 -24.41 -12.58 2.85
N ASP A 926 -24.97 -12.96 1.70
CA ASP A 926 -24.91 -12.14 0.50
C ASP A 926 -25.62 -10.78 0.70
N ASP A 927 -26.75 -10.77 1.40
CA ASP A 927 -27.47 -9.54 1.74
C ASP A 927 -26.75 -8.65 2.78
N SER A 928 -25.87 -9.24 3.60
CA SER A 928 -25.29 -8.57 4.78
C SER A 928 -23.90 -8.03 4.55
N ILE A 929 -23.04 -8.81 3.88
CA ILE A 929 -21.59 -8.58 3.86
C ILE A 929 -20.95 -8.74 2.48
N ARG A 930 -21.73 -8.95 1.41
CA ARG A 930 -21.21 -8.91 0.02
C ARG A 930 -21.07 -7.48 -0.48
N VAL A 931 -20.03 -7.24 -1.27
CA VAL A 931 -19.86 -6.05 -2.10
C VAL A 931 -19.41 -6.47 -3.49
N ASP A 932 -20.07 -5.94 -4.53
CA ASP A 932 -19.65 -6.16 -5.91
C ASP A 932 -18.59 -5.11 -6.29
N THR A 933 -17.36 -5.57 -6.54
CA THR A 933 -16.23 -4.75 -6.98
C THR A 933 -16.15 -4.70 -8.51
N PRO A 934 -15.26 -3.88 -9.11
CA PRO A 934 -15.01 -3.91 -10.55
C PRO A 934 -14.52 -5.28 -11.08
N HIS A 935 -13.90 -6.10 -10.22
CA HIS A 935 -13.40 -7.44 -10.57
C HIS A 935 -14.43 -8.56 -10.33
N GLY A 936 -15.47 -8.28 -9.53
CA GLY A 936 -16.50 -9.24 -9.13
C GLY A 936 -16.84 -9.18 -7.64
N PRO A 937 -17.67 -10.10 -7.16
CA PRO A 937 -18.15 -10.08 -5.77
C PRO A 937 -17.04 -10.45 -4.79
N ALA A 938 -16.99 -9.74 -3.67
CA ALA A 938 -16.17 -10.08 -2.51
C ALA A 938 -16.97 -9.86 -1.22
N TRP A 939 -16.50 -10.41 -0.10
CA TRP A 939 -17.21 -10.37 1.17
C TRP A 939 -16.31 -9.82 2.29
N TYR A 940 -16.90 -9.13 3.27
CA TYR A 940 -16.25 -8.90 4.56
C TYR A 940 -16.20 -10.22 5.35
N ARG A 941 -15.38 -10.28 6.42
CA ARG A 941 -15.40 -11.42 7.35
C ARG A 941 -16.78 -11.58 7.98
N TYR A 942 -17.26 -10.52 8.63
CA TYR A 942 -18.54 -10.51 9.31
C TYR A 942 -19.09 -9.10 9.53
N VAL A 943 -20.36 -9.00 9.92
CA VAL A 943 -21.03 -7.72 10.20
C VAL A 943 -20.38 -7.01 11.39
N GLY A 944 -19.92 -5.78 11.16
CA GLY A 944 -19.35 -4.93 12.21
C GLY A 944 -17.84 -5.06 12.41
N ASP A 945 -17.19 -5.86 11.58
CA ASP A 945 -15.74 -6.04 11.56
C ASP A 945 -14.98 -4.69 11.53
N ALA A 946 -13.99 -4.57 12.41
CA ALA A 946 -13.19 -3.38 12.63
C ALA A 946 -11.69 -3.59 12.38
N TYR A 947 -11.26 -4.76 11.90
CA TYR A 947 -9.86 -5.03 11.58
C TYR A 947 -9.54 -4.60 10.13
N GLY A 948 -9.18 -3.34 9.96
CA GLY A 948 -8.82 -2.74 8.68
C GLY A 948 -8.65 -1.23 8.81
N GLU A 949 -8.32 -0.54 7.72
CA GLU A 949 -7.99 0.90 7.71
C GLU A 949 -9.00 1.76 8.46
N LEU A 950 -8.54 2.90 8.96
CA LEU A 950 -9.35 3.83 9.74
C LEU A 950 -10.61 4.29 8.98
N GLY A 951 -11.74 4.32 9.68
CA GLY A 951 -13.03 4.72 9.09
C GLY A 951 -13.46 6.18 9.34
N TYR A 952 -12.83 6.88 10.28
CA TYR A 952 -13.16 8.26 10.66
C TYR A 952 -11.93 8.99 11.22
N GLY A 953 -11.89 10.32 11.08
CA GLY A 953 -10.78 11.16 11.49
C GLY A 953 -9.71 11.24 10.42
N ASP A 954 -9.27 10.07 9.95
CA ASP A 954 -8.30 9.92 8.86
C ASP A 954 -8.67 8.71 7.96
N PRO A 955 -9.74 8.83 7.15
CA PRO A 955 -10.30 7.69 6.43
C PRO A 955 -9.31 7.06 5.44
N GLY A 956 -9.13 5.75 5.54
CA GLY A 956 -8.14 5.01 4.72
C GLY A 956 -6.74 4.97 5.34
N GLY A 957 -6.49 5.67 6.44
CA GLY A 957 -5.20 5.62 7.11
C GLY A 957 -4.90 4.27 7.76
N PRO A 958 -3.61 3.98 8.02
CA PRO A 958 -3.16 2.69 8.54
C PRO A 958 -3.73 2.43 9.94
N TRP A 959 -4.12 1.18 10.21
CA TRP A 959 -4.70 0.78 11.49
C TRP A 959 -3.61 0.36 12.48
N ALA A 960 -3.60 0.99 13.66
CA ALA A 960 -2.57 0.79 14.69
C ALA A 960 -3.02 -0.17 15.82
N GLY A 961 -3.80 -1.19 15.50
CA GLY A 961 -4.26 -2.19 16.48
C GLY A 961 -5.36 -1.75 17.45
N THR A 962 -5.73 -0.47 17.47
CA THR A 962 -6.78 0.12 18.34
C THR A 962 -7.46 1.30 17.64
N GLY A 963 -8.67 1.66 18.08
CA GLY A 963 -9.43 2.79 17.53
C GLY A 963 -10.46 2.38 16.47
N ASN A 964 -10.97 3.37 15.72
CA ASN A 964 -12.12 3.22 14.82
C ASN A 964 -11.76 2.55 13.47
N GLY A 965 -11.14 1.37 13.51
CA GLY A 965 -10.86 0.58 12.31
C GLY A 965 -12.13 0.11 11.61
N LYS A 966 -11.99 -0.31 10.34
CA LYS A 966 -13.07 -0.91 9.55
C LYS A 966 -12.52 -2.06 8.73
N GLY A 967 -13.06 -3.25 8.95
CA GLY A 967 -12.76 -4.40 8.12
C GLY A 967 -13.09 -4.15 6.65
N ARG A 968 -12.30 -4.74 5.76
CA ARG A 968 -12.44 -4.63 4.30
C ARG A 968 -12.83 -5.98 3.69
N LEU A 969 -12.88 -6.04 2.36
CA LEU A 969 -13.26 -7.23 1.62
C LEU A 969 -12.08 -8.18 1.53
N TRP A 970 -12.28 -9.49 1.66
CA TRP A 970 -11.19 -10.47 1.65
C TRP A 970 -11.27 -11.37 0.40
N PRO A 971 -10.20 -11.45 -0.41
CA PRO A 971 -10.17 -12.33 -1.58
C PRO A 971 -10.44 -13.80 -1.24
N ILE A 972 -10.02 -14.30 -0.07
CA ILE A 972 -10.26 -15.69 0.35
C ILE A 972 -11.74 -16.08 0.33
N PHE A 973 -12.68 -15.17 0.64
CA PHE A 973 -14.12 -15.51 0.67
C PHE A 973 -14.73 -15.60 -0.72
N THR A 974 -14.09 -14.97 -1.71
CA THR A 974 -14.40 -15.22 -3.12
C THR A 974 -14.04 -16.65 -3.48
N GLY A 975 -12.89 -17.14 -3.01
CA GLY A 975 -12.46 -18.54 -3.12
C GLY A 975 -13.38 -19.52 -2.39
N GLU A 976 -13.65 -19.29 -1.11
CA GLU A 976 -14.56 -20.13 -0.30
C GLU A 976 -15.98 -20.18 -0.88
N ARG A 977 -16.48 -19.04 -1.41
CA ARG A 977 -17.77 -19.04 -2.12
C ARG A 977 -17.69 -19.84 -3.43
N GLY A 978 -16.57 -19.77 -4.14
CA GLY A 978 -16.34 -20.58 -5.34
C GLY A 978 -16.39 -22.07 -5.06
N GLU A 979 -15.78 -22.52 -3.98
CA GLU A 979 -15.82 -23.92 -3.54
C GLU A 979 -17.23 -24.38 -3.15
N TYR A 980 -18.00 -23.52 -2.47
CA TYR A 980 -19.43 -23.78 -2.23
C TYR A 980 -20.22 -23.90 -3.53
N GLU A 981 -20.03 -22.99 -4.49
CA GLU A 981 -20.75 -22.99 -5.76
C GLU A 981 -20.38 -24.21 -6.62
N LEU A 982 -19.13 -24.67 -6.58
CA LEU A 982 -18.72 -25.96 -7.17
C LEU A 982 -19.52 -27.11 -6.57
N ARG A 983 -19.57 -27.21 -5.23
CA ARG A 983 -20.35 -28.26 -4.54
C ARG A 983 -21.82 -28.20 -4.89
N ALA A 984 -22.40 -27.00 -4.94
CA ALA A 984 -23.81 -26.80 -5.26
C ALA A 984 -24.18 -27.20 -6.70
N ARG A 985 -23.20 -27.24 -7.61
CA ARG A 985 -23.37 -27.57 -9.04
C ARG A 985 -22.96 -29.00 -9.41
N ALA A 986 -22.27 -29.71 -8.52
CA ALA A 986 -21.71 -31.05 -8.79
C ALA A 986 -22.76 -32.10 -9.21
N GLY A 987 -24.01 -31.98 -8.74
CA GLY A 987 -25.12 -32.90 -9.07
C GLY A 987 -25.62 -32.86 -10.53
N GLY A 988 -25.17 -31.86 -11.30
CA GLY A 988 -25.57 -31.67 -12.69
C GLY A 988 -26.85 -30.82 -12.87
N PRO A 989 -27.34 -30.65 -14.12
CA PRO A 989 -28.31 -29.61 -14.46
C PRO A 989 -29.72 -29.77 -13.86
N ASP A 990 -30.05 -30.96 -13.38
CA ASP A 990 -31.38 -31.29 -12.81
C ASP A 990 -31.40 -31.18 -11.27
N ASP A 991 -30.25 -30.94 -10.62
CA ASP A 991 -30.10 -30.79 -9.17
C ASP A 991 -30.13 -29.30 -8.72
N PHE A 992 -29.77 -28.99 -7.47
CA PHE A 992 -29.85 -27.64 -6.88
C PHE A 992 -29.22 -26.55 -7.75
N GLY A 993 -28.08 -26.84 -8.38
CA GLY A 993 -27.49 -26.01 -9.44
C GLY A 993 -26.84 -24.71 -8.96
N GLY A 994 -26.65 -24.53 -7.66
CA GLY A 994 -26.03 -23.34 -7.07
C GLY A 994 -26.87 -22.06 -7.22
N THR A 995 -26.21 -20.92 -7.05
CA THR A 995 -26.84 -19.59 -7.17
C THR A 995 -26.99 -19.18 -8.64
N ASP A 996 -28.18 -18.79 -9.11
CA ASP A 996 -28.42 -18.39 -10.51
C ASP A 996 -27.90 -16.96 -10.82
N GLU A 997 -26.59 -16.76 -10.67
CA GLU A 997 -25.87 -15.53 -10.96
C GLU A 997 -24.54 -15.82 -11.66
N ALA A 998 -24.34 -15.26 -12.86
CA ALA A 998 -23.14 -15.51 -13.64
C ALA A 998 -21.83 -15.10 -12.93
N ALA A 999 -21.88 -14.06 -12.08
CA ALA A 999 -20.72 -13.59 -11.31
C ALA A 999 -20.32 -14.55 -10.18
N LEU A 1000 -21.18 -15.51 -9.83
CA LEU A 1000 -20.93 -16.55 -8.83
C LEU A 1000 -20.63 -17.91 -9.46
N GLU A 1001 -20.51 -17.99 -10.78
CA GLU A 1001 -19.97 -19.20 -11.41
C GLU A 1001 -18.52 -19.40 -10.94
N PRO A 1002 -18.10 -20.63 -10.56
CA PRO A 1002 -16.77 -20.87 -10.01
C PRO A 1002 -15.60 -20.34 -10.85
N ALA A 1003 -15.69 -20.45 -12.18
CA ALA A 1003 -14.69 -19.88 -13.08
C ALA A 1003 -14.65 -18.35 -13.04
N SER A 1004 -15.80 -17.69 -12.88
CA SER A 1004 -15.85 -16.22 -12.71
C SER A 1004 -15.32 -15.79 -11.36
N LEU A 1005 -15.51 -16.57 -10.29
CA LEU A 1005 -14.91 -16.31 -8.98
C LEU A 1005 -13.39 -16.50 -9.01
N LEU A 1006 -12.89 -17.46 -9.80
CA LEU A 1006 -11.46 -17.61 -10.06
C LEU A 1006 -10.89 -16.36 -10.78
N ASP A 1007 -11.58 -15.87 -11.82
CA ASP A 1007 -11.22 -14.61 -12.50
C ASP A 1007 -11.25 -13.41 -11.53
N THR A 1008 -12.27 -13.34 -10.67
CA THR A 1008 -12.39 -12.29 -9.65
C THR A 1008 -11.22 -12.31 -8.68
N MET A 1009 -10.81 -13.49 -8.18
CA MET A 1009 -9.63 -13.61 -7.35
C MET A 1009 -8.36 -13.14 -8.08
N ALA A 1010 -8.15 -13.55 -9.33
CA ALA A 1010 -7.01 -13.07 -10.12
C ALA A 1010 -7.03 -11.55 -10.31
N GLY A 1011 -8.22 -10.95 -10.46
CA GLY A 1011 -8.41 -9.51 -10.55
C GLY A 1011 -8.05 -8.73 -9.29
N PHE A 1012 -8.02 -9.36 -8.12
CA PHE A 1012 -7.55 -8.75 -6.87
C PHE A 1012 -6.03 -8.79 -6.70
N GLY A 1013 -5.31 -9.50 -7.58
CA GLY A 1013 -3.85 -9.50 -7.58
C GLY A 1013 -3.31 -8.20 -8.12
N ASN A 1014 -2.35 -7.59 -7.41
CA ASN A 1014 -1.68 -6.39 -7.90
C ASN A 1014 -0.81 -6.68 -9.14
N ASP A 1015 -0.16 -5.66 -9.71
CA ASP A 1015 0.73 -5.79 -10.88
C ASP A 1015 1.85 -6.82 -10.69
N GLY A 1016 2.23 -7.05 -9.43
CA GLY A 1016 3.18 -8.07 -8.98
C GLY A 1016 2.62 -9.50 -8.86
N ARG A 1017 1.33 -9.68 -9.14
CA ARG A 1017 0.54 -10.92 -8.96
C ARG A 1017 0.35 -11.36 -7.51
N MET A 1018 0.52 -10.46 -6.55
CA MET A 1018 0.34 -10.78 -5.13
C MET A 1018 -1.12 -10.63 -4.72
N LEU A 1019 -1.74 -11.73 -4.25
CA LEU A 1019 -3.10 -11.70 -3.69
C LEU A 1019 -3.08 -11.21 -2.24
N PRO A 1020 -3.83 -10.14 -1.91
CA PRO A 1020 -3.83 -9.57 -0.57
C PRO A 1020 -4.75 -10.33 0.39
N GLU A 1021 -4.62 -10.02 1.68
CA GLU A 1021 -5.59 -10.34 2.72
C GLU A 1021 -6.88 -9.53 2.51
N GLN A 1022 -6.74 -8.23 2.21
CA GLN A 1022 -7.83 -7.28 2.13
C GLN A 1022 -7.75 -6.43 0.87
N VAL A 1023 -8.91 -6.19 0.25
CA VAL A 1023 -9.10 -5.24 -0.86
C VAL A 1023 -10.08 -4.13 -0.48
N TRP A 1024 -9.84 -2.93 -1.01
CA TRP A 1024 -10.60 -1.74 -0.69
C TRP A 1024 -12.06 -1.84 -1.17
N ASP A 1025 -12.98 -1.28 -0.39
CA ASP A 1025 -14.43 -1.49 -0.53
C ASP A 1025 -15.21 -0.25 -1.02
N ARG A 1026 -14.52 0.82 -1.46
CA ARG A 1026 -15.14 2.12 -1.77
C ARG A 1026 -14.67 2.70 -3.10
N GLU A 1027 -15.61 3.28 -3.84
CA GLU A 1027 -15.34 4.06 -5.07
C GLU A 1027 -14.71 5.44 -4.81
N HIS A 1028 -14.80 5.96 -3.58
CA HIS A 1028 -14.31 7.31 -3.28
C HIS A 1028 -12.85 7.25 -2.88
N ALA A 1029 -12.04 8.10 -3.52
CA ALA A 1029 -10.64 8.27 -3.18
C ALA A 1029 -10.46 8.77 -1.75
N THR A 1030 -9.44 8.26 -1.08
CA THR A 1030 -8.91 8.78 0.17
C THR A 1030 -7.58 9.47 -0.10
N ASP A 1031 -7.03 10.13 0.91
CA ASP A 1031 -5.68 10.70 0.83
C ASP A 1031 -4.61 9.60 0.60
N TYR A 1032 -4.94 8.32 0.77
CA TYR A 1032 -4.02 7.17 0.68
C TYR A 1032 -4.07 6.43 -0.67
N GLY A 1033 -4.82 6.93 -1.65
CA GLY A 1033 -4.80 6.38 -3.01
C GLY A 1033 -5.40 4.98 -3.20
N TRP A 1034 -6.22 4.49 -2.26
CA TRP A 1034 -6.86 3.19 -2.41
C TRP A 1034 -7.84 3.18 -3.60
N GLU A 1035 -7.66 2.23 -4.50
CA GLU A 1035 -8.58 2.01 -5.62
C GLU A 1035 -9.58 0.90 -5.29
N PHE A 1036 -10.82 1.02 -5.77
CA PHE A 1036 -11.89 0.08 -5.44
C PHE A 1036 -11.59 -1.33 -5.99
N GLY A 1037 -11.41 -2.32 -5.12
CA GLY A 1037 -11.02 -3.67 -5.49
C GLY A 1037 -9.52 -3.94 -5.43
N GLU A 1038 -8.67 -2.94 -5.15
CA GLU A 1038 -7.23 -3.11 -5.00
C GLU A 1038 -6.81 -3.41 -3.55
N GLY A 1039 -5.65 -4.05 -3.38
CA GLY A 1039 -5.11 -4.43 -2.07
C GLY A 1039 -4.88 -3.23 -1.14
N THR A 1040 -5.20 -3.40 0.15
CA THR A 1040 -5.03 -2.34 1.17
C THR A 1040 -3.67 -2.41 1.89
N GLY A 1041 -3.48 -1.69 3.00
CA GLY A 1041 -2.27 -1.74 3.84
C GLY A 1041 -2.13 -3.00 4.71
N GLY A 1042 -3.11 -3.91 4.63
CA GLY A 1042 -3.08 -5.23 5.27
C GLY A 1042 -2.02 -6.18 4.68
N ALA A 1043 -2.02 -7.44 5.10
CA ALA A 1043 -1.02 -8.42 4.65
C ALA A 1043 -1.11 -8.68 3.15
N THR A 1044 0.00 -8.55 2.41
CA THR A 1044 0.10 -8.95 1.00
C THR A 1044 1.53 -9.47 0.74
N PRO A 1045 1.72 -10.59 0.02
CA PRO A 1045 0.71 -11.59 -0.28
C PRO A 1045 0.21 -12.26 1.01
N LEU A 1046 -1.03 -12.73 1.03
CA LEU A 1046 -1.50 -13.67 2.05
C LEU A 1046 -1.37 -15.10 1.50
N ALA A 1047 -0.60 -15.96 2.17
CA ALA A 1047 -0.39 -17.35 1.72
C ALA A 1047 -1.73 -18.12 1.62
N TRP A 1048 -2.67 -17.84 2.52
CA TRP A 1048 -4.03 -18.39 2.43
C TRP A 1048 -4.77 -17.95 1.16
N SER A 1049 -4.74 -16.66 0.78
CA SER A 1049 -5.33 -16.19 -0.49
C SER A 1049 -4.72 -16.89 -1.70
N MET A 1050 -3.39 -17.06 -1.70
CA MET A 1050 -2.67 -17.77 -2.77
C MET A 1050 -3.08 -19.25 -2.85
N ALA A 1051 -3.19 -19.93 -1.71
CA ALA A 1051 -3.61 -21.32 -1.65
C ALA A 1051 -5.07 -21.50 -2.09
N GLY A 1052 -5.97 -20.61 -1.67
CA GLY A 1052 -7.38 -20.61 -2.09
C GLY A 1052 -7.54 -20.46 -3.61
N PHE A 1053 -6.71 -19.62 -4.25
CA PHE A 1053 -6.71 -19.49 -5.71
C PHE A 1053 -6.34 -20.80 -6.42
N ILE A 1054 -5.25 -21.44 -5.99
CA ILE A 1054 -4.79 -22.73 -6.56
C ILE A 1054 -5.86 -23.79 -6.37
N ARG A 1055 -6.42 -23.91 -5.16
CA ARG A 1055 -7.43 -24.91 -4.84
C ARG A 1055 -8.72 -24.72 -5.62
N LEU A 1056 -9.18 -23.48 -5.77
CA LEU A 1056 -10.34 -23.18 -6.61
C LEU A 1056 -10.07 -23.51 -8.08
N ALA A 1057 -8.86 -23.24 -8.60
CA ALA A 1057 -8.49 -23.57 -9.98
C ALA A 1057 -8.59 -25.08 -10.26
N HIS A 1058 -8.06 -25.91 -9.36
CA HIS A 1058 -8.22 -27.38 -9.44
C HIS A 1058 -9.68 -27.81 -9.25
N GLY A 1059 -10.41 -27.15 -8.36
CA GLY A 1059 -11.82 -27.42 -8.13
C GLY A 1059 -12.70 -27.12 -9.36
N VAL A 1060 -12.40 -26.07 -10.12
CA VAL A 1060 -13.08 -25.74 -11.38
C VAL A 1060 -12.91 -26.85 -12.42
N ASP A 1061 -11.72 -27.43 -12.51
CA ASP A 1061 -11.43 -28.54 -13.41
C ASP A 1061 -12.11 -29.84 -12.99
N ALA A 1062 -12.05 -30.15 -11.70
CA ALA A 1062 -12.70 -31.34 -11.13
C ALA A 1062 -14.23 -31.23 -11.17
N GLY A 1063 -14.77 -30.01 -11.19
CA GLY A 1063 -16.20 -29.73 -11.03
C GLY A 1063 -16.68 -29.81 -9.58
N GLU A 1064 -15.75 -29.92 -8.63
CA GLU A 1064 -15.97 -30.02 -7.20
C GLU A 1064 -14.68 -29.63 -6.44
N PRO A 1065 -14.75 -29.09 -5.20
CA PRO A 1065 -13.57 -28.84 -4.36
C PRO A 1065 -12.72 -30.09 -4.15
N VAL A 1066 -11.43 -30.01 -4.47
CA VAL A 1066 -10.54 -31.16 -4.49
C VAL A 1066 -10.12 -31.63 -3.09
N GLU A 1067 -10.15 -30.74 -2.11
CA GLU A 1067 -9.66 -31.01 -0.75
C GLU A 1067 -10.72 -31.54 0.21
N THR A 1068 -12.00 -31.61 -0.19
CA THR A 1068 -13.05 -32.12 0.72
C THR A 1068 -12.68 -33.54 1.19
N PRO A 1069 -12.53 -33.81 2.50
CA PRO A 1069 -12.15 -35.13 2.97
C PRO A 1069 -13.22 -36.17 2.63
N THR A 1070 -12.86 -37.15 1.80
CA THR A 1070 -13.79 -38.15 1.25
C THR A 1070 -14.52 -38.92 2.35
N VAL A 1071 -13.81 -39.33 3.40
CA VAL A 1071 -14.36 -40.07 4.54
C VAL A 1071 -15.40 -39.29 5.34
N VAL A 1072 -15.32 -37.96 5.36
CA VAL A 1072 -16.30 -37.10 6.04
C VAL A 1072 -17.55 -36.99 5.17
N ARG A 1073 -17.35 -36.69 3.88
CA ARG A 1073 -18.43 -36.57 2.90
C ARG A 1073 -19.22 -37.87 2.72
N ASP A 1074 -18.54 -39.00 2.60
CA ASP A 1074 -19.16 -40.32 2.50
C ASP A 1074 -20.02 -40.62 3.73
N ARG A 1075 -19.61 -40.16 4.91
CA ARG A 1075 -20.32 -40.41 6.16
C ARG A 1075 -21.57 -39.53 6.34
N TYR A 1076 -21.50 -38.26 5.95
CA TYR A 1076 -22.54 -37.28 6.29
C TYR A 1076 -23.40 -36.81 5.11
N VAL A 1077 -22.92 -36.95 3.87
CA VAL A 1077 -23.59 -36.42 2.67
C VAL A 1077 -23.96 -37.54 1.70
N ASP A 1078 -23.01 -38.38 1.30
CA ASP A 1078 -23.23 -39.36 0.23
C ASP A 1078 -23.78 -40.70 0.76
N GLY A 1079 -23.55 -41.02 2.05
CA GLY A 1079 -23.98 -42.26 2.69
C GLY A 1079 -25.24 -42.14 3.55
N ASP A 1080 -26.06 -43.19 3.57
CA ASP A 1080 -27.20 -43.32 4.49
C ASP A 1080 -26.71 -43.89 5.83
N ARG A 1081 -26.37 -43.02 6.79
CA ARG A 1081 -25.98 -43.45 8.15
C ARG A 1081 -27.18 -44.06 8.90
N PRO A 1082 -27.10 -45.31 9.42
CA PRO A 1082 -28.15 -45.88 10.25
C PRO A 1082 -28.33 -45.13 11.57
N THR A 1083 -29.51 -45.23 12.18
CA THR A 1083 -29.71 -44.76 13.55
C THR A 1083 -28.77 -45.51 14.51
N GLY A 1084 -28.15 -44.77 15.43
CA GLY A 1084 -27.27 -45.34 16.46
C GLY A 1084 -28.00 -46.29 17.43
N PRO A 1085 -27.25 -47.18 18.11
CA PRO A 1085 -27.83 -48.10 19.10
C PRO A 1085 -28.27 -47.36 20.37
N GLU A 1086 -29.13 -47.98 21.18
CA GLU A 1086 -29.36 -47.51 22.55
C GLU A 1086 -28.05 -47.67 23.34
N LEU A 1087 -27.70 -46.68 24.18
CA LEU A 1087 -26.50 -46.71 25.02
C LEU A 1087 -26.80 -46.09 26.38
N THR A 1088 -26.32 -46.75 27.43
CA THR A 1088 -26.28 -46.21 28.79
C THR A 1088 -24.92 -46.47 29.37
N ALA A 1089 -24.32 -45.48 30.06
CA ALA A 1089 -23.01 -45.62 30.68
C ALA A 1089 -23.02 -45.14 32.13
N THR A 1090 -22.29 -45.83 32.99
CA THR A 1090 -21.99 -45.42 34.36
C THR A 1090 -20.53 -45.66 34.65
N THR A 1091 -19.85 -44.61 35.12
CA THR A 1091 -18.41 -44.63 35.38
C THR A 1091 -18.14 -44.69 36.88
N THR A 1092 -17.19 -45.52 37.30
CA THR A 1092 -16.78 -45.66 38.71
C THR A 1092 -15.26 -45.87 38.81
N LEU A 1093 -14.61 -45.16 39.73
CA LEU A 1093 -13.20 -45.37 40.06
C LEU A 1093 -13.04 -46.54 41.03
N VAL A 1094 -12.21 -47.52 40.68
CA VAL A 1094 -11.91 -48.70 41.51
C VAL A 1094 -10.39 -48.85 41.65
N GLY A 1095 -9.83 -48.23 42.70
CA GLY A 1095 -8.37 -48.11 42.85
C GLY A 1095 -7.82 -47.08 41.87
N ASP A 1096 -6.80 -47.45 41.11
CA ASP A 1096 -6.21 -46.62 40.03
C ASP A 1096 -6.84 -46.94 38.65
N ASP A 1097 -7.90 -47.76 38.62
CA ASP A 1097 -8.61 -48.12 37.40
C ASP A 1097 -9.92 -47.35 37.27
N LEU A 1098 -10.24 -46.98 36.03
CA LEU A 1098 -11.54 -46.48 35.62
C LEU A 1098 -12.39 -47.64 35.12
N VAL A 1099 -13.54 -47.88 35.75
CA VAL A 1099 -14.48 -48.94 35.36
C VAL A 1099 -15.74 -48.30 34.80
N VAL A 1100 -16.08 -48.62 33.55
CA VAL A 1100 -17.30 -48.18 32.87
C VAL A 1100 -18.20 -49.37 32.65
N THR A 1101 -19.45 -49.28 33.13
CA THR A 1101 -20.47 -50.32 32.99
C THR A 1101 -21.73 -49.75 32.39
N GLY A 1102 -22.47 -50.54 31.63
CA GLY A 1102 -23.67 -50.06 30.96
C GLY A 1102 -24.43 -51.13 30.20
N GLU A 1103 -25.47 -50.69 29.50
CA GLU A 1103 -26.26 -51.49 28.56
C GLU A 1103 -26.29 -50.83 27.18
N THR A 1104 -26.23 -51.64 26.12
CA THR A 1104 -26.41 -51.22 24.72
C THR A 1104 -26.94 -52.37 23.87
N ASP A 1105 -27.69 -52.07 22.81
CA ASP A 1105 -28.08 -53.04 21.78
C ASP A 1105 -27.14 -53.02 20.54
N GLY A 1106 -26.05 -52.24 20.61
CA GLY A 1106 -25.00 -52.22 19.60
C GLY A 1106 -24.12 -53.48 19.59
N GLU A 1107 -23.44 -53.69 18.47
CA GLU A 1107 -22.52 -54.82 18.26
C GLU A 1107 -21.15 -54.60 18.93
N ARG A 1108 -20.75 -53.33 19.08
CA ARG A 1108 -19.49 -52.91 19.70
C ARG A 1108 -19.68 -51.73 20.62
N VAL A 1109 -18.89 -51.69 21.69
CA VAL A 1109 -18.79 -50.57 22.62
C VAL A 1109 -17.32 -50.22 22.87
N ALA A 1110 -16.98 -48.95 22.78
CA ALA A 1110 -15.68 -48.41 23.10
C ALA A 1110 -15.77 -47.47 24.32
N VAL A 1111 -14.72 -47.47 25.12
CA VAL A 1111 -14.47 -46.45 26.14
C VAL A 1111 -13.14 -45.80 25.82
N TYR A 1112 -13.15 -44.47 25.77
CA TYR A 1112 -12.00 -43.65 25.45
C TYR A 1112 -11.74 -42.61 26.54
N THR A 1113 -10.48 -42.48 26.93
CA THR A 1113 -9.90 -41.34 27.64
C THR A 1113 -8.57 -40.95 26.97
N ALA A 1114 -8.02 -39.79 27.30
CA ALA A 1114 -6.69 -39.39 26.83
C ALA A 1114 -5.63 -40.46 27.21
N ASP A 1115 -5.72 -40.98 28.43
CA ASP A 1115 -4.75 -41.96 28.98
C ASP A 1115 -4.95 -43.41 28.49
N GLY A 1116 -6.01 -43.71 27.73
CA GLY A 1116 -6.21 -45.04 27.16
C GLY A 1116 -7.61 -45.31 26.62
N SER A 1117 -7.72 -46.34 25.80
CA SER A 1117 -8.99 -46.77 25.20
C SER A 1117 -9.12 -48.28 25.15
N ALA A 1118 -10.35 -48.78 25.13
CA ALA A 1118 -10.62 -50.20 25.01
C ALA A 1118 -11.96 -50.47 24.31
N LEU A 1119 -11.98 -51.53 23.52
CA LEU A 1119 -13.14 -52.04 22.79
C LEU A 1119 -13.68 -53.32 23.45
N ALA A 1120 -15.00 -53.46 23.52
CA ALA A 1120 -15.66 -54.68 23.97
C ALA A 1120 -16.88 -55.04 23.11
N THR A 1121 -17.25 -56.32 23.16
CA THR A 1121 -18.52 -56.83 22.64
C THR A 1121 -19.50 -57.00 23.81
N PRO A 1122 -20.66 -56.31 23.78
CA PRO A 1122 -21.69 -56.48 24.81
C PRO A 1122 -22.17 -57.94 24.91
N THR A 1123 -22.40 -58.43 26.13
CA THR A 1123 -22.93 -59.78 26.39
C THR A 1123 -24.34 -59.67 26.98
N ASP A 1124 -25.33 -60.23 26.28
CA ASP A 1124 -26.76 -60.08 26.62
C ASP A 1124 -27.18 -58.60 26.81
N GLY A 1125 -26.57 -57.70 26.03
CA GLY A 1125 -26.80 -56.26 26.06
C GLY A 1125 -26.03 -55.49 27.15
N ALA A 1126 -25.27 -56.16 28.02
CA ALA A 1126 -24.49 -55.53 29.08
C ALA A 1126 -22.98 -55.51 28.76
N TYR A 1127 -22.27 -54.49 29.21
CA TYR A 1127 -20.81 -54.40 29.09
C TYR A 1127 -20.15 -53.88 30.36
N GLU A 1128 -18.88 -54.25 30.54
CA GLU A 1128 -17.98 -53.72 31.56
C GLU A 1128 -16.59 -53.56 30.92
N ILE A 1129 -16.08 -52.35 30.90
CA ILE A 1129 -14.74 -52.02 30.41
C ILE A 1129 -13.92 -51.42 31.55
N ARG A 1130 -12.67 -51.85 31.65
CA ARG A 1130 -11.71 -51.38 32.66
C ARG A 1130 -10.50 -50.77 31.98
N LEU A 1131 -10.26 -49.49 32.22
CA LEU A 1131 -9.05 -48.79 31.79
C LEU A 1131 -8.11 -48.65 32.98
N THR A 1132 -6.94 -49.26 32.90
CA THR A 1132 -5.93 -49.21 33.96
C THR A 1132 -5.07 -47.96 33.83
N GLY A 1133 -4.88 -47.23 34.93
CA GLY A 1133 -4.09 -45.99 34.95
C GLY A 1133 -4.86 -44.74 34.51
N ALA A 1134 -6.14 -44.85 34.16
CA ALA A 1134 -6.99 -43.74 33.72
C ALA A 1134 -7.75 -43.04 34.89
N ALA A 1135 -7.23 -43.12 36.12
CA ALA A 1135 -7.92 -42.56 37.30
C ALA A 1135 -7.95 -41.01 37.32
N ASP A 1136 -7.03 -40.37 36.60
CA ASP A 1136 -6.93 -38.91 36.49
C ASP A 1136 -7.69 -38.34 35.27
N ALA A 1137 -8.37 -39.21 34.51
CA ALA A 1137 -9.19 -38.81 33.38
C ALA A 1137 -10.26 -37.80 33.82
N ARG A 1138 -10.37 -36.67 33.11
CA ARG A 1138 -11.38 -35.63 33.38
C ARG A 1138 -12.67 -35.83 32.60
N ALA A 1139 -12.56 -36.50 31.45
CA ALA A 1139 -13.67 -36.80 30.56
C ALA A 1139 -13.52 -38.25 30.07
N VAL A 1140 -14.65 -38.92 29.93
CA VAL A 1140 -14.75 -40.28 29.42
C VAL A 1140 -15.76 -40.26 28.28
N VAL A 1141 -15.35 -40.74 27.11
CA VAL A 1141 -16.22 -40.92 25.96
C VAL A 1141 -16.58 -42.39 25.88
N VAL A 1142 -17.88 -42.70 25.90
CA VAL A 1142 -18.39 -44.05 25.73
C VAL A 1142 -19.19 -44.08 24.45
N ALA A 1143 -18.80 -44.93 23.52
CA ALA A 1143 -19.39 -44.99 22.18
C ALA A 1143 -19.85 -46.40 21.85
N ALA A 1144 -20.98 -46.53 21.17
CA ALA A 1144 -21.48 -47.81 20.69
C ALA A 1144 -21.81 -47.74 19.20
N ALA A 1145 -21.58 -48.84 18.48
CA ALA A 1145 -21.85 -48.99 17.06
C ALA A 1145 -22.84 -50.12 16.80
N THR A 1146 -23.66 -49.94 15.76
CA THR A 1146 -24.59 -50.96 15.26
C THR A 1146 -23.91 -52.15 14.54
N ASP A 1147 -22.66 -51.98 14.07
CA ASP A 1147 -21.88 -52.98 13.32
C ASP A 1147 -20.38 -52.90 13.69
N GLU A 1148 -19.58 -53.89 13.26
CA GLU A 1148 -18.10 -53.88 13.37
C GLU A 1148 -17.42 -52.98 12.33
N ALA A 1149 -18.09 -52.71 11.21
CA ALA A 1149 -17.63 -51.75 10.19
C ALA A 1149 -18.06 -50.32 10.57
N PHE A 1150 -17.25 -49.62 11.36
CA PHE A 1150 -17.60 -48.33 11.97
C PHE A 1150 -17.87 -47.21 10.95
N GLU A 1151 -17.24 -47.27 9.79
CA GLU A 1151 -17.41 -46.31 8.70
C GLU A 1151 -18.87 -46.24 8.21
N ALA A 1152 -19.57 -47.38 8.22
CA ALA A 1152 -20.97 -47.50 7.80
C ALA A 1152 -21.96 -47.69 8.96
N ALA A 1153 -21.46 -47.84 10.19
CA ALA A 1153 -22.30 -48.09 11.35
C ALA A 1153 -22.98 -46.80 11.84
N GLY A 1154 -24.24 -46.92 12.25
CA GLY A 1154 -24.86 -45.95 13.15
C GLY A 1154 -24.19 -46.01 14.51
N THR A 1155 -23.87 -44.84 15.07
CA THR A 1155 -23.19 -44.73 16.38
C THR A 1155 -23.95 -43.86 17.38
N THR A 1156 -23.73 -44.12 18.66
CA THR A 1156 -24.27 -43.35 19.79
C THR A 1156 -23.15 -43.09 20.79
N VAL A 1157 -23.11 -41.89 21.37
CA VAL A 1157 -22.09 -41.47 22.33
C VAL A 1157 -22.69 -40.98 23.65
N GLU A 1158 -22.01 -41.26 24.75
CA GLU A 1158 -22.26 -40.73 26.09
C GLU A 1158 -20.95 -40.12 26.63
N ARG A 1159 -20.97 -38.84 26.98
CA ARG A 1159 -19.82 -38.13 27.57
C ARG A 1159 -20.00 -38.00 29.08
N VAL A 1160 -19.12 -38.63 29.84
CA VAL A 1160 -19.13 -38.54 31.32
C VAL A 1160 -17.98 -37.64 31.78
N ARG A 1161 -18.31 -36.50 32.38
CA ARG A 1161 -17.33 -35.68 33.12
C ARG A 1161 -17.20 -36.21 34.55
N LEU A 1162 -15.96 -36.41 35.00
CA LEU A 1162 -15.62 -37.04 36.29
C LEU A 1162 -15.42 -36.06 37.44
#